data_AF-A0A067SXD6-F1
#
_entry.id   AF-A0A067SXD6-F1
#
_cell.length_a   1.000
_cell.length_b   1.000
_cell.length_c   1.000
_cell.angle_alpha   90.00
_cell.angle_beta   90.00
_cell.angle_gamma   90.00
#
_symmetry.space_group_name_H-M   'P 1'
#
loop_
_entity.id
_entity.type
_entity.pdbx_description
1 polymer ?
#
loop_
_entity_poly.entity_id
_entity_poly.type
_entity_poly.pdbx_seq_one_letter_code
_entity_poly.pdbx_strand_id
1 'polypeptide(L)'
;MFAIHVLERLKAHPILRHLTLDGICTFARIGSNLKREILQPQPISESNPAIAPAILPEHVHTFLGKALGIPLEVMDDCWDILGDHVWEMPQMPLMVEDYRLFKVFGWPLEKSLAAISIYPQDDCCSNAQCSNQTPLKKELSRKKAVVYTQSAGAQPAWNVSLYCPKCNTSYHNNYAVNGGNRIYHAGVPDLIQVGDHQFVEATLAYSWRAHMLFGWFSASNASRVFKSTMAGSGFQPSDWGLSDTLTTNQVWDAFVILGLLEDAQFRAKYLTVPHTGDQSNRFKAAMEERNEWIILNGQPDAVRHACDLCMRIFVMPDGSLRKCQAIVGDGLNMGRPRCGIPHCRNPLQNNRHRFCGEHAGNHDICAIVGCNQKVIENLIPDPKGGIAKTKKMKTCSLPLHQEMERKHHERSTGSFLYRQRLQHASVSQPVDSFSHAKNVPEQDIQEDFETYIVGEKDKVTLHVEKNPGSVGTDDFPPEPCPSKSESGNRKFKAHFGRQRTHNEQTLVRPCGIIFARATMFNAEAVSNFLVMVKNAFSVPGAQKPEHIFYDTNCLARQQAEKDPWFKGIGMCVDAWHFRNKHAVTHEYCQRNCNPAMYPELMDALMAWFFNTSIAEQTNAWLGGYHSMCREMLPAKYDFFLDEMIRLRNIEVLLRLQRQNRHPRIY
;
A
#
# COMPACT_ATOMS: atom_id res chain seq x y z
N MET A 1 42.45 20.32 20.61
CA MET A 1 43.66 20.90 19.99
C MET A 1 43.46 21.21 18.51
N PHE A 2 42.83 20.33 17.73
CA PHE A 2 42.66 20.50 16.28
C PHE A 2 41.97 21.82 15.85
N ALA A 3 40.85 22.20 16.45
CA ALA A 3 40.17 23.47 16.12
C ALA A 3 41.00 24.73 16.41
N ILE A 4 41.82 24.71 17.48
CA ILE A 4 42.71 25.84 17.83
C ILE A 4 43.79 25.99 16.77
N HIS A 5 44.37 24.87 16.32
CA HIS A 5 45.38 24.85 15.27
C HIS A 5 44.86 25.40 13.93
N VAL A 6 43.64 25.01 13.53
CA VAL A 6 42.97 25.55 12.33
C VAL A 6 42.80 27.07 12.42
N LEU A 7 42.31 27.58 13.55
CA LEU A 7 42.11 29.02 13.76
C LEU A 7 43.44 29.80 13.79
N GLU A 8 44.52 29.23 14.31
CA GLU A 8 45.86 29.83 14.28
C GLU A 8 46.37 29.95 12.85
N ARG A 9 46.23 28.90 12.03
CA ARG A 9 46.62 28.92 10.61
C ARG A 9 45.80 29.93 9.81
N LEU A 10 44.49 30.02 10.04
CA LEU A 10 43.65 31.04 9.42
C LEU A 10 44.07 32.46 9.83
N LYS A 11 44.35 32.69 11.12
CA LYS A 11 44.79 33.99 11.65
C LYS A 11 46.11 34.45 11.03
N ALA A 12 47.03 33.52 10.75
CA ALA A 12 48.32 33.81 10.14
C ALA A 12 48.22 34.16 8.65
N HIS A 13 47.15 33.76 7.96
CA HIS A 13 46.99 33.95 6.53
C HIS A 13 46.49 35.38 6.19
N PRO A 14 47.09 36.09 5.21
CA PRO A 14 46.78 37.50 4.94
C PRO A 14 45.33 37.78 4.53
N ILE A 15 44.72 36.86 3.77
CA ILE A 15 43.34 36.97 3.28
C ILE A 15 42.36 36.19 4.17
N LEU A 16 42.58 34.89 4.37
CA LEU A 16 41.68 33.99 5.12
C LEU A 16 41.47 34.36 6.59
N ARG A 17 42.33 35.19 7.22
CA ARG A 17 42.11 35.71 8.59
C ARG A 17 40.80 36.50 8.76
N HIS A 18 40.19 36.95 7.65
CA HIS A 18 38.95 37.70 7.63
C HIS A 18 37.70 36.80 7.45
N LEU A 19 37.88 35.49 7.30
CA LEU A 19 36.78 34.54 7.20
C LEU A 19 36.00 34.54 8.52
N THR A 20 34.69 34.75 8.45
CA THR A 20 33.83 34.76 9.63
C THR A 20 33.71 33.35 10.21
N LEU A 21 33.39 33.25 11.50
CA LEU A 21 33.08 31.95 12.12
C LEU A 21 31.95 31.23 11.37
N ASP A 22 30.92 31.96 10.96
CA ASP A 22 29.82 31.45 10.15
C ASP A 22 30.29 30.93 8.78
N GLY A 23 31.23 31.64 8.13
CA GLY A 23 31.86 31.23 6.88
C GLY A 23 32.66 29.93 7.03
N ILE A 24 33.43 29.78 8.11
CA ILE A 24 34.17 28.55 8.43
C ILE A 24 33.20 27.39 8.65
N CYS A 25 32.16 27.60 9.47
CA CYS A 25 31.14 26.59 9.75
C CYS A 25 30.40 26.18 8.47
N THR A 26 30.05 27.14 7.60
CA THR A 26 29.38 26.88 6.33
C THR A 26 30.29 26.15 5.34
N PHE A 27 31.57 26.53 5.25
CA PHE A 27 32.57 25.81 4.45
C PHE A 27 32.66 24.35 4.87
N ALA A 28 32.87 24.08 6.16
CA ALA A 28 33.02 22.74 6.68
C ALA A 28 31.74 21.90 6.48
N ARG A 29 30.58 22.50 6.74
CA ARG A 29 29.28 21.84 6.59
C ARG A 29 28.94 21.49 5.14
N ILE A 30 29.09 22.43 4.19
CA ILE A 30 28.89 22.17 2.77
C ILE A 30 29.93 21.17 2.25
N GLY A 31 31.21 21.38 2.58
CA GLY A 31 32.31 20.50 2.18
C GLY A 31 32.10 19.06 2.65
N SER A 32 31.60 18.87 3.89
CA SER A 32 31.35 17.53 4.45
C SER A 32 30.26 16.77 3.69
N ASN A 33 29.31 17.48 3.05
CA ASN A 33 28.29 16.90 2.19
C ASN A 33 28.80 16.64 0.75
N LEU A 34 29.96 17.17 0.38
CA LEU A 34 30.58 17.02 -0.95
C LEU A 34 31.73 16.01 -0.98
N LYS A 35 32.07 15.33 0.14
CA LYS A 35 33.20 14.37 0.20
C LYS A 35 33.25 13.39 -0.96
N ARG A 36 32.10 12.79 -1.32
CA ARG A 36 32.03 11.84 -2.45
C ARG A 36 32.20 12.51 -3.82
N GLU A 37 31.69 13.73 -4.00
CA GLU A 37 31.97 14.52 -5.21
C GLU A 37 33.44 14.94 -5.30
N ILE A 38 34.12 15.12 -4.16
CA ILE A 38 35.54 15.42 -4.07
C ILE A 38 36.40 14.18 -4.39
N LEU A 39 36.07 12.99 -3.86
CA LEU A 39 36.82 11.74 -4.06
C LEU A 39 36.68 11.14 -5.44
N GLN A 40 35.47 11.15 -6.01
CA GLN A 40 35.19 10.37 -7.21
C GLN A 40 36.05 10.77 -8.43
N PRO A 41 36.33 12.06 -8.68
CA PRO A 41 37.24 12.49 -9.74
C PRO A 41 38.72 12.14 -9.52
N GLN A 42 39.13 11.82 -8.27
CA GLN A 42 40.53 11.58 -7.95
C GLN A 42 41.05 10.28 -8.60
N PRO A 43 42.35 10.14 -8.86
CA PRO A 43 42.96 8.86 -9.21
C PRO A 43 42.64 7.77 -8.18
N ILE A 44 42.60 6.50 -8.59
CA ILE A 44 42.27 5.38 -7.69
C ILE A 44 43.22 5.33 -6.47
N SER A 45 44.50 5.63 -6.67
CA SER A 45 45.52 5.70 -5.62
C SER A 45 45.22 6.75 -4.54
N GLU A 46 44.46 7.79 -4.87
CA GLU A 46 44.14 8.93 -4.00
C GLU A 46 42.66 8.93 -3.57
N SER A 47 41.92 7.87 -3.91
CA SER A 47 40.47 7.75 -3.62
C SER A 47 40.18 7.06 -2.29
N ASN A 48 41.09 7.13 -1.32
CA ASN A 48 40.87 6.53 0.00
C ASN A 48 39.85 7.38 0.78
N PRO A 49 38.66 6.84 1.13
CA PRO A 49 37.65 7.62 1.83
C PRO A 49 38.07 8.07 3.24
N ALA A 50 39.11 7.47 3.83
CA ALA A 50 39.60 7.84 5.16
C ALA A 50 40.52 9.07 5.17
N ILE A 51 40.99 9.55 4.01
CA ILE A 51 42.00 10.60 3.91
C ILE A 51 41.49 11.71 3.00
N ALA A 52 41.64 12.97 3.42
CA ALA A 52 41.32 14.13 2.61
C ALA A 52 42.23 14.17 1.36
N PRO A 53 41.68 14.30 0.14
CA PRO A 53 42.50 14.49 -1.04
C PRO A 53 43.29 15.80 -0.98
N ALA A 54 44.55 15.78 -1.43
CA ALA A 54 45.40 16.97 -1.43
C ALA A 54 44.86 18.07 -2.35
N ILE A 55 44.18 17.70 -3.45
CA ILE A 55 43.70 18.64 -4.45
C ILE A 55 42.17 18.62 -4.50
N LEU A 56 41.57 19.80 -4.36
CA LEU A 56 40.14 19.98 -4.50
C LEU A 56 39.75 20.03 -5.99
N PRO A 57 38.73 19.28 -6.46
CA PRO A 57 38.30 19.36 -7.84
C PRO A 57 37.84 20.79 -8.22
N GLU A 58 38.25 21.27 -9.40
CA GLU A 58 38.04 22.65 -9.87
C GLU A 58 36.61 23.18 -9.71
N HIS A 59 35.61 22.34 -9.96
CA HIS A 59 34.20 22.69 -9.84
C HIS A 59 33.74 22.86 -8.37
N VAL A 60 34.29 22.08 -7.43
CA VAL A 60 34.04 22.24 -5.98
C VAL A 60 34.80 23.45 -5.44
N HIS A 61 36.05 23.62 -5.88
CA HIS A 61 36.88 24.80 -5.60
C HIS A 61 36.16 26.10 -5.99
N THR A 62 35.70 26.17 -7.24
CA THR A 62 34.97 27.33 -7.77
C THR A 62 33.66 27.58 -7.03
N PHE A 63 32.93 26.51 -6.69
CA PHE A 63 31.67 26.61 -5.97
C PHE A 63 31.85 27.18 -4.56
N LEU A 64 32.73 26.58 -3.75
CA LEU A 64 32.95 27.02 -2.36
C LEU A 64 33.50 28.45 -2.31
N GLY A 65 34.43 28.79 -3.21
CA GLY A 65 34.98 30.14 -3.32
C GLY A 65 33.91 31.18 -3.61
N LYS A 66 33.08 30.95 -4.65
CA LYS A 66 31.99 31.87 -5.00
C LYS A 66 30.89 31.94 -3.94
N ALA A 67 30.50 30.80 -3.37
CA ALA A 67 29.42 30.73 -2.38
C ALA A 67 29.75 31.47 -1.08
N LEU A 68 31.03 31.49 -0.68
CA LEU A 68 31.48 32.10 0.57
C LEU A 68 32.23 33.42 0.38
N GLY A 69 32.37 33.89 -0.87
CA GLY A 69 33.12 35.11 -1.19
C GLY A 69 34.62 34.98 -0.93
N ILE A 70 35.18 33.77 -0.99
CA ILE A 70 36.61 33.52 -0.85
C ILE A 70 37.25 33.66 -2.24
N PRO A 71 38.30 34.49 -2.41
CA PRO A 71 38.98 34.63 -3.69
C PRO A 71 39.55 33.29 -4.17
N LEU A 72 39.41 32.99 -5.47
CA LEU A 72 39.76 31.69 -6.02
C LEU A 72 41.26 31.41 -5.94
N GLU A 73 42.09 32.45 -5.94
CA GLU A 73 43.54 32.35 -5.84
C GLU A 73 44.05 31.86 -4.47
N VAL A 74 43.23 31.89 -3.41
CA VAL A 74 43.58 31.43 -2.05
C VAL A 74 42.78 30.21 -1.62
N MET A 75 42.03 29.58 -2.53
CA MET A 75 41.15 28.46 -2.21
C MET A 75 41.93 27.16 -1.98
N ASP A 76 43.08 26.98 -2.63
CA ASP A 76 43.99 25.87 -2.34
C ASP A 76 44.57 26.01 -0.91
N ASP A 77 45.03 27.20 -0.52
CA ASP A 77 45.47 27.48 0.86
C ASP A 77 44.33 27.26 1.87
N CYS A 78 43.11 27.60 1.50
CA CYS A 78 41.92 27.39 2.32
C CYS A 78 41.65 25.89 2.52
N TRP A 79 41.75 25.08 1.46
CA TRP A 79 41.61 23.63 1.54
C TRP A 79 42.77 22.99 2.32
N ASP A 80 44.00 23.47 2.18
CA ASP A 80 45.16 23.00 2.96
C ASP A 80 45.02 23.27 4.47
N ILE A 81 44.20 24.26 4.86
CA ILE A 81 43.91 24.59 6.26
C ILE A 81 42.67 23.85 6.78
N LEU A 82 41.61 23.77 5.97
CA LEU A 82 40.29 23.28 6.38
C LEU A 82 39.96 21.86 5.92
N GLY A 83 40.71 21.29 4.97
CA GLY A 83 40.39 20.03 4.30
C GLY A 83 40.30 18.84 5.26
N ASP A 84 41.30 18.66 6.12
CA ASP A 84 41.27 17.64 7.17
C ASP A 84 40.10 17.84 8.13
N HIS A 85 39.79 19.10 8.47
CA HIS A 85 38.64 19.41 9.33
C HIS A 85 37.32 19.00 8.66
N VAL A 86 37.14 19.34 7.39
CA VAL A 86 35.99 18.92 6.60
C VAL A 86 35.91 17.40 6.54
N TRP A 87 37.04 16.71 6.43
CA TRP A 87 37.13 15.26 6.32
C TRP A 87 36.77 14.52 7.60
N GLU A 88 37.22 15.03 8.75
CA GLU A 88 36.91 14.47 10.06
C GLU A 88 35.51 14.85 10.55
N MET A 89 34.96 15.96 10.06
CA MET A 89 33.62 16.42 10.46
C MET A 89 32.55 15.38 10.06
N PRO A 90 31.69 14.96 11.00
CA PRO A 90 30.51 14.18 10.68
C PRO A 90 29.62 14.93 9.69
N GLN A 91 28.98 14.21 8.77
CA GLN A 91 28.09 14.84 7.80
C GLN A 91 26.89 15.46 8.54
N MET A 92 26.86 16.79 8.56
CA MET A 92 25.79 17.56 9.19
C MET A 92 24.69 17.90 8.17
N PRO A 93 23.41 17.92 8.57
CA PRO A 93 22.33 18.31 7.67
C PRO A 93 22.55 19.71 7.08
N LEU A 94 22.20 19.86 5.80
CA LEU A 94 22.18 21.16 5.14
C LEU A 94 21.02 22.02 5.66
N MET A 95 21.25 23.32 5.75
CA MET A 95 20.24 24.32 6.08
C MET A 95 19.60 24.84 4.79
N VAL A 96 18.44 25.50 4.91
CA VAL A 96 17.69 26.04 3.76
C VAL A 96 18.57 26.98 2.91
N GLU A 97 19.46 27.75 3.55
CA GLU A 97 20.34 28.69 2.84
C GLU A 97 21.39 27.98 1.96
N ASP A 98 21.85 26.79 2.31
CA ASP A 98 22.83 26.08 1.48
C ASP A 98 22.23 25.62 0.17
N TYR A 99 20.97 25.18 0.19
CA TYR A 99 20.25 24.85 -1.04
C TYR A 99 20.20 26.06 -1.99
N ARG A 100 20.08 27.28 -1.45
CA ARG A 100 20.18 28.52 -2.24
C ARG A 100 21.60 28.73 -2.78
N LEU A 101 22.63 28.52 -1.97
CA LEU A 101 24.03 28.61 -2.42
C LEU A 101 24.30 27.64 -3.57
N PHE A 102 23.87 26.38 -3.45
CA PHE A 102 23.97 25.40 -4.54
C PHE A 102 23.23 25.86 -5.79
N LYS A 103 22.03 26.40 -5.65
CA LYS A 103 21.26 26.92 -6.80
C LYS A 103 21.97 28.08 -7.51
N VAL A 104 22.47 29.05 -6.77
CA VAL A 104 23.06 30.28 -7.32
C VAL A 104 24.47 30.04 -7.87
N PHE A 105 25.30 29.28 -7.15
CA PHE A 105 26.72 29.15 -7.46
C PHE A 105 27.13 27.76 -7.96
N GLY A 106 26.38 26.72 -7.60
CA GLY A 106 26.69 25.33 -7.96
C GLY A 106 26.06 24.90 -9.29
N TRP A 107 24.78 25.21 -9.51
CA TRP A 107 24.05 24.75 -10.69
C TRP A 107 24.59 25.30 -12.02
N PRO A 108 24.97 26.59 -12.11
CA PRO A 108 25.45 27.18 -13.36
C PRO A 108 26.84 26.72 -13.80
N LEU A 109 27.57 25.97 -12.97
CA LEU A 109 28.88 25.44 -13.33
C LEU A 109 28.76 24.42 -14.45
N GLU A 110 29.78 24.36 -15.32
CA GLU A 110 29.86 23.36 -16.40
C GLU A 110 29.70 21.93 -15.85
N LYS A 111 30.39 21.64 -14.74
CA LYS A 111 30.17 20.45 -13.91
C LYS A 111 29.25 20.79 -12.74
N SER A 112 28.00 21.11 -13.06
CA SER A 112 26.92 21.51 -12.14
C SER A 112 26.89 20.71 -10.82
N LEU A 113 26.82 21.38 -9.66
CA LEU A 113 26.74 20.75 -8.34
C LEU A 113 25.33 20.85 -7.77
N ALA A 114 24.86 19.80 -7.10
CA ALA A 114 23.59 19.81 -6.38
C ALA A 114 23.83 19.56 -4.89
N ALA A 115 22.95 20.10 -4.04
CA ALA A 115 23.01 19.91 -2.59
C ALA A 115 22.92 18.43 -2.19
N ILE A 116 22.19 17.65 -2.98
CA ILE A 116 22.00 16.21 -2.75
C ILE A 116 22.70 15.43 -3.86
N SER A 117 23.58 14.52 -3.46
CA SER A 117 24.20 13.53 -4.35
C SER A 117 23.95 12.13 -3.78
N ILE A 118 23.27 11.30 -4.57
CA ILE A 118 22.76 9.99 -4.21
C ILE A 118 23.77 8.95 -4.70
N TYR A 119 24.45 8.31 -3.75
CA TYR A 119 25.48 7.30 -4.00
C TYR A 119 25.08 5.94 -3.41
N PRO A 120 25.66 4.83 -3.88
CA PRO A 120 25.61 3.55 -3.16
C PRO A 120 26.14 3.68 -1.73
N GLN A 121 25.69 2.83 -0.80
CA GLN A 121 26.15 2.88 0.58
C GLN A 121 27.68 2.76 0.69
N ASP A 122 28.26 1.80 -0.03
CA ASP A 122 29.70 1.54 -0.01
C ASP A 122 30.42 2.17 -1.21
N ASP A 123 31.60 2.71 -0.96
CA ASP A 123 32.52 3.16 -2.03
C ASP A 123 33.39 2.01 -2.57
N CYS A 124 33.29 0.81 -1.99
CA CYS A 124 34.01 -0.40 -2.41
C CYS A 124 33.04 -1.51 -2.80
N CYS A 125 33.55 -2.57 -3.44
CA CYS A 125 32.72 -3.72 -3.79
C CYS A 125 32.26 -4.47 -2.55
N SER A 126 30.95 -4.48 -2.28
CA SER A 126 30.37 -5.20 -1.14
C SER A 126 30.05 -6.69 -1.43
N ASN A 127 30.38 -7.18 -2.63
CA ASN A 127 30.25 -8.60 -2.94
C ASN A 127 31.38 -9.37 -2.24
N ALA A 128 31.04 -10.14 -1.21
CA ALA A 128 32.00 -10.94 -0.42
C ALA A 128 32.80 -11.97 -1.25
N GLN A 129 32.29 -12.37 -2.42
CA GLN A 129 32.98 -13.29 -3.33
C GLN A 129 33.87 -12.57 -4.36
N CYS A 130 33.94 -11.24 -4.32
CA CYS A 130 34.73 -10.44 -5.23
C CYS A 130 36.09 -10.09 -4.61
N SER A 131 37.17 -10.27 -5.37
CA SER A 131 38.52 -9.89 -4.96
C SER A 131 38.85 -8.42 -5.20
N ASN A 132 37.85 -7.56 -5.45
CA ASN A 132 38.11 -6.13 -5.67
C ASN A 132 38.19 -5.38 -4.35
N GLN A 133 39.38 -4.88 -4.02
CA GLN A 133 39.65 -4.12 -2.80
C GLN A 133 39.85 -2.62 -3.05
N THR A 134 39.83 -2.18 -4.32
CA THR A 134 40.00 -0.76 -4.65
C THR A 134 38.64 -0.04 -4.65
N PRO A 135 38.61 1.25 -4.34
CA PRO A 135 37.42 2.08 -4.48
C PRO A 135 36.80 1.99 -5.88
N LEU A 136 35.48 1.91 -5.93
CA LEU A 136 34.72 1.85 -7.17
C LEU A 136 34.56 3.25 -7.77
N LYS A 137 34.52 3.29 -9.10
CA LYS A 137 34.32 4.52 -9.88
C LYS A 137 32.95 4.53 -10.54
N LYS A 138 32.51 5.74 -10.89
CA LYS A 138 31.24 5.98 -11.60
C LYS A 138 31.18 5.13 -12.87
N GLU A 139 30.13 4.32 -13.00
CA GLU A 139 29.91 3.45 -14.17
C GLU A 139 29.57 4.24 -15.43
N LEU A 140 28.69 5.22 -15.26
CA LEU A 140 28.17 6.10 -16.28
C LEU A 140 28.26 7.54 -15.78
N SER A 141 28.02 8.50 -16.66
CA SER A 141 27.76 9.87 -16.24
C SER A 141 26.58 9.91 -15.26
N ARG A 142 26.73 10.71 -14.21
CA ARG A 142 25.69 10.97 -13.21
C ARG A 142 24.36 11.34 -13.88
N LYS A 143 23.26 10.83 -13.35
CA LYS A 143 21.91 11.11 -13.88
C LYS A 143 21.25 12.19 -13.03
N LYS A 144 20.59 13.16 -13.66
CA LYS A 144 19.77 14.12 -12.94
C LYS A 144 18.66 13.38 -12.19
N ALA A 145 18.34 13.82 -10.99
CA ALA A 145 17.26 13.29 -10.17
C ALA A 145 16.54 14.42 -9.43
N VAL A 146 15.40 14.09 -8.84
CA VAL A 146 14.64 14.92 -7.91
C VAL A 146 14.37 14.09 -6.66
N VAL A 147 14.62 14.70 -5.50
CA VAL A 147 14.37 14.13 -4.18
C VAL A 147 13.22 14.89 -3.55
N TYR A 148 12.20 14.18 -3.10
CA TYR A 148 11.11 14.73 -2.31
C TYR A 148 11.44 14.57 -0.83
N THR A 149 11.69 15.72 -0.19
CA THR A 149 12.08 15.80 1.22
C THR A 149 10.94 16.33 2.07
N GLN A 150 10.90 15.92 3.34
CA GLN A 150 9.88 16.35 4.29
C GLN A 150 10.03 17.82 4.71
N SER A 151 11.27 18.34 4.75
CA SER A 151 11.58 19.68 5.29
C SER A 151 11.86 20.73 4.20
N ALA A 152 12.52 20.35 3.10
CA ALA A 152 12.94 21.27 2.04
C ALA A 152 12.11 21.13 0.76
N GLY A 153 11.08 20.27 0.75
CA GLY A 153 10.25 20.01 -0.43
C GLY A 153 11.00 19.27 -1.54
N ALA A 154 10.65 19.55 -2.79
CA ALA A 154 11.33 18.98 -3.94
C ALA A 154 12.70 19.64 -4.15
N GLN A 155 13.75 18.83 -4.20
CA GLN A 155 15.15 19.26 -4.36
C GLN A 155 15.81 18.53 -5.53
N PRO A 156 16.60 19.22 -6.37
CA PRO A 156 17.39 18.57 -7.39
C PRO A 156 18.53 17.77 -6.78
N ALA A 157 18.84 16.65 -7.42
CA ALA A 157 19.91 15.77 -6.99
C ALA A 157 20.65 15.16 -8.17
N TRP A 158 21.85 14.66 -7.90
CA TRP A 158 22.56 13.76 -8.80
C TRP A 158 22.44 12.33 -8.32
N ASN A 159 22.03 11.41 -9.19
CA ASN A 159 22.03 9.97 -8.95
C ASN A 159 23.27 9.33 -9.59
N VAL A 160 24.07 8.65 -8.77
CA VAL A 160 25.34 8.05 -9.17
C VAL A 160 25.33 6.54 -8.95
N SER A 161 25.73 5.78 -9.97
CA SER A 161 25.99 4.34 -9.87
C SER A 161 27.50 4.08 -9.93
N LEU A 162 27.97 3.11 -9.14
CA LEU A 162 29.35 2.66 -9.11
C LEU A 162 29.45 1.27 -9.73
N TYR A 163 30.50 0.99 -10.52
CA TYR A 163 30.65 -0.31 -11.18
C TYR A 163 31.88 -1.05 -10.72
N CYS A 164 31.71 -2.34 -10.44
CA CYS A 164 32.80 -3.24 -10.17
C CYS A 164 33.13 -4.07 -11.42
N PRO A 165 34.29 -3.83 -12.08
CA PRO A 165 34.66 -4.55 -13.29
C PRO A 165 35.07 -6.01 -13.03
N LYS A 166 35.36 -6.39 -11.78
CA LYS A 166 35.75 -7.78 -11.45
C LYS A 166 34.55 -8.72 -11.35
N CYS A 167 33.44 -8.26 -10.76
CA CYS A 167 32.25 -9.08 -10.57
C CYS A 167 31.05 -8.62 -11.42
N ASN A 168 31.27 -7.69 -12.35
CA ASN A 168 30.28 -7.14 -13.27
C ASN A 168 28.99 -6.69 -12.57
N THR A 169 29.15 -6.04 -11.41
CA THR A 169 28.02 -5.57 -10.59
C THR A 169 27.96 -4.06 -10.61
N SER A 170 26.79 -3.52 -10.96
CA SER A 170 26.50 -2.09 -10.82
C SER A 170 25.81 -1.83 -9.48
N TYR A 171 26.40 -0.99 -8.65
CA TYR A 171 25.89 -0.59 -7.35
C TYR A 171 25.13 0.72 -7.49
N HIS A 172 23.88 0.73 -7.01
CA HIS A 172 23.04 1.90 -6.85
C HIS A 172 22.74 2.14 -5.36
N ASN A 173 22.16 3.30 -5.03
CA ASN A 173 21.78 3.66 -3.66
C ASN A 173 20.87 2.62 -2.98
N ASN A 174 19.88 2.08 -3.67
CA ASN A 174 18.89 1.17 -3.08
C ASN A 174 19.18 -0.31 -3.34
N TYR A 175 19.95 -0.64 -4.38
CA TYR A 175 20.16 -2.01 -4.85
C TYR A 175 21.45 -2.15 -5.63
N ALA A 176 21.92 -3.39 -5.78
CA ALA A 176 22.93 -3.78 -6.76
C ALA A 176 22.26 -4.48 -7.95
N VAL A 177 22.87 -4.37 -9.13
CA VAL A 177 22.44 -5.03 -10.36
C VAL A 177 23.48 -6.04 -10.78
N ASN A 178 23.07 -7.30 -10.82
CA ASN A 178 23.88 -8.42 -11.31
C ASN A 178 22.96 -9.43 -12.00
N GLY A 179 23.39 -9.97 -13.15
CA GLY A 179 22.66 -11.03 -13.85
C GLY A 179 21.23 -10.65 -14.27
N GLY A 180 20.98 -9.37 -14.58
CA GLY A 180 19.66 -8.88 -14.98
C GLY A 180 18.66 -8.66 -13.84
N ASN A 181 19.08 -8.82 -12.58
CA ASN A 181 18.24 -8.62 -11.40
C ASN A 181 18.73 -7.42 -10.56
N ARG A 182 17.78 -6.72 -9.93
CA ARG A 182 18.04 -5.78 -8.84
C ARG A 182 17.94 -6.53 -7.52
N ILE A 183 19.02 -6.52 -6.76
CA ILE A 183 19.09 -7.07 -5.41
C ILE A 183 19.18 -5.87 -4.47
N TYR A 184 18.09 -5.59 -3.75
CA TYR A 184 18.05 -4.48 -2.80
C TYR A 184 18.97 -4.74 -1.62
N HIS A 185 19.62 -3.68 -1.14
CA HIS A 185 20.48 -3.75 0.05
C HIS A 185 19.64 -4.05 1.30
N ALA A 186 20.28 -4.51 2.37
CA ALA A 186 19.58 -4.84 3.61
C ALA A 186 19.02 -3.57 4.29
N GLY A 187 17.80 -3.68 4.84
CA GLY A 187 17.12 -2.60 5.54
C GLY A 187 16.42 -1.59 4.61
N VAL A 188 15.93 -0.51 5.22
CA VAL A 188 15.27 0.59 4.50
C VAL A 188 16.28 1.73 4.31
N PRO A 189 16.57 2.16 3.07
CA PRO A 189 17.47 3.29 2.83
C PRO A 189 16.81 4.63 3.13
N ASP A 190 17.60 5.64 3.48
CA ASP A 190 17.11 7.00 3.76
C ASP A 190 16.36 7.62 2.56
N LEU A 191 16.80 7.30 1.35
CA LEU A 191 16.15 7.70 0.09
C LEU A 191 15.65 6.47 -0.66
N ILE A 192 14.34 6.39 -0.87
CA ILE A 192 13.67 5.33 -1.63
C ILE A 192 13.56 5.75 -3.09
N GLN A 193 14.15 4.98 -4.01
CA GLN A 193 13.99 5.21 -5.44
C GLN A 193 12.59 4.79 -5.91
N VAL A 194 11.74 5.75 -6.26
CA VAL A 194 10.32 5.56 -6.66
C VAL A 194 10.08 5.77 -8.16
N GLY A 195 11.13 6.07 -8.90
CA GLY A 195 11.14 6.22 -10.35
C GLY A 195 12.57 6.27 -10.86
N ASP A 196 12.75 6.35 -12.18
CA ASP A 196 14.10 6.34 -12.76
C ASP A 196 14.93 7.57 -12.32
N HIS A 197 14.26 8.69 -12.09
CA HIS A 197 14.85 9.96 -11.67
C HIS A 197 14.26 10.52 -10.37
N GLN A 198 13.43 9.76 -9.66
CA GLN A 198 12.70 10.26 -8.49
C GLN A 198 12.97 9.45 -7.24
N PHE A 199 13.23 10.17 -6.15
CA PHE A 199 13.54 9.62 -4.84
C PHE A 199 12.68 10.29 -3.78
N VAL A 200 12.35 9.55 -2.74
CA VAL A 200 11.53 10.01 -1.61
C VAL A 200 12.26 9.69 -0.32
N GLU A 201 12.32 10.62 0.61
CA GLU A 201 12.82 10.33 1.96
C GLU A 201 11.97 9.26 2.64
N ALA A 202 12.61 8.29 3.30
CA ALA A 202 11.91 7.23 4.01
C ALA A 202 10.97 7.79 5.08
N THR A 203 11.37 8.83 5.80
CA THR A 203 10.53 9.55 6.79
C THR A 203 9.25 10.12 6.17
N LEU A 204 9.34 10.69 4.96
CA LEU A 204 8.19 11.17 4.22
C LEU A 204 7.27 10.02 3.79
N ALA A 205 7.83 8.89 3.31
CA ALA A 205 7.06 7.69 2.98
C ALA A 205 6.35 7.09 4.21
N TYR A 206 7.03 7.04 5.36
CA TYR A 206 6.44 6.65 6.65
C TYR A 206 5.28 7.57 7.04
N SER A 207 5.42 8.89 6.83
CA SER A 207 4.33 9.84 7.11
C SER A 207 3.10 9.55 6.25
N TRP A 208 3.26 9.26 4.96
CA TRP A 208 2.13 8.91 4.08
C TRP A 208 1.45 7.61 4.50
N ARG A 209 2.24 6.61 4.91
CA ARG A 209 1.70 5.36 5.45
C ARG A 209 0.91 5.58 6.74
N ALA A 210 1.38 6.45 7.64
CA ALA A 210 0.64 6.84 8.84
C ALA A 210 -0.67 7.58 8.48
N HIS A 211 -0.63 8.51 7.53
CA HIS A 211 -1.84 9.18 7.05
C HIS A 211 -2.85 8.17 6.45
N MET A 212 -2.39 7.16 5.69
CA MET A 212 -3.23 6.09 5.16
C MET A 212 -3.86 5.26 6.30
N LEU A 213 -3.09 4.93 7.34
CA LEU A 213 -3.55 4.13 8.47
C LEU A 213 -4.61 4.86 9.31
N PHE A 214 -4.34 6.11 9.69
CA PHE A 214 -5.14 6.86 10.67
C PHE A 214 -6.23 7.74 10.05
N GLY A 215 -6.08 8.14 8.79
CA GLY A 215 -6.99 9.08 8.14
C GLY A 215 -7.51 8.62 6.78
N TRP A 216 -7.26 7.36 6.40
CA TRP A 216 -7.61 6.81 5.07
C TRP A 216 -7.14 7.69 3.91
N PHE A 217 -6.01 8.36 4.09
CA PHE A 217 -5.48 9.30 3.11
C PHE A 217 -5.10 8.59 1.82
N SER A 218 -5.75 8.94 0.72
CA SER A 218 -5.36 8.41 -0.59
C SER A 218 -3.96 8.87 -1.01
N ALA A 219 -3.26 8.06 -1.80
CA ALA A 219 -1.98 8.45 -2.41
C ALA A 219 -2.08 9.75 -3.24
N SER A 220 -3.24 10.02 -3.85
CA SER A 220 -3.50 11.28 -4.55
C SER A 220 -3.62 12.47 -3.60
N ASN A 221 -4.22 12.29 -2.43
CA ASN A 221 -4.27 13.33 -1.40
C ASN A 221 -2.88 13.59 -0.81
N ALA A 222 -2.08 12.55 -0.55
CA ALA A 222 -0.71 12.69 -0.10
C ALA A 222 0.15 13.52 -1.09
N SER A 223 0.05 13.21 -2.39
CA SER A 223 0.71 13.99 -3.46
C SER A 223 0.26 15.46 -3.48
N ARG A 224 -1.05 15.73 -3.35
CA ARG A 224 -1.59 17.10 -3.32
C ARG A 224 -1.17 17.86 -2.06
N VAL A 225 -1.19 17.21 -0.89
CA VAL A 225 -0.76 17.83 0.37
C VAL A 225 0.70 18.21 0.27
N PHE A 226 1.56 17.28 -0.15
CA PHE A 226 2.98 17.56 -0.38
C PHE A 226 3.16 18.80 -1.29
N LYS A 227 2.45 18.83 -2.44
CA LYS A 227 2.52 19.99 -3.34
C LYS A 227 2.05 21.28 -2.67
N SER A 228 0.99 21.24 -1.86
CA SER A 228 0.44 22.43 -1.20
C SER A 228 1.32 22.97 -0.07
N THR A 229 1.97 22.10 0.69
CA THR A 229 2.78 22.47 1.86
C THR A 229 4.23 22.74 1.50
N MET A 230 4.72 22.21 0.38
CA MET A 230 6.14 22.26 -0.02
C MET A 230 6.39 23.11 -1.29
N ALA A 231 5.41 23.91 -1.73
CA ALA A 231 5.52 24.79 -2.90
C ALA A 231 6.57 25.92 -2.80
N GLY A 232 7.18 26.11 -1.62
CA GLY A 232 8.12 27.18 -1.32
C GLY A 232 9.61 26.86 -1.52
N SER A 233 9.98 25.69 -2.06
CA SER A 233 11.39 25.26 -2.11
C SER A 233 12.30 26.10 -3.02
N GLY A 234 11.73 27.02 -3.82
CA GLY A 234 12.48 27.82 -4.80
C GLY A 234 13.02 27.02 -5.99
N PHE A 235 12.77 25.70 -6.05
CA PHE A 235 13.09 24.84 -7.18
C PHE A 235 12.11 25.12 -8.32
N GLN A 236 12.62 25.44 -9.51
CA GLN A 236 11.83 25.58 -10.72
C GLN A 236 12.22 24.47 -11.69
N PRO A 237 11.25 23.68 -12.21
CA PRO A 237 11.54 22.59 -13.14
C PRO A 237 12.35 22.99 -14.37
N SER A 238 12.20 24.23 -14.84
CA SER A 238 12.96 24.80 -15.96
C SER A 238 14.47 24.80 -15.73
N ASP A 239 14.90 25.02 -14.50
CA ASP A 239 16.31 25.21 -14.15
C ASP A 239 17.08 23.87 -14.17
N TRP A 240 16.38 22.77 -13.94
CA TRP A 240 16.98 21.44 -13.81
C TRP A 240 16.58 20.48 -14.93
N GLY A 241 15.43 20.70 -15.58
CA GLY A 241 14.88 19.84 -16.63
C GLY A 241 14.12 18.62 -16.12
N LEU A 242 13.78 18.57 -14.82
CA LEU A 242 12.95 17.53 -14.22
C LEU A 242 11.78 18.17 -13.46
N SER A 243 10.63 17.49 -13.45
CA SER A 243 9.45 17.95 -12.74
C SER A 243 9.63 17.87 -11.22
N ASP A 244 9.19 18.91 -10.54
CA ASP A 244 9.03 19.03 -9.09
C ASP A 244 7.75 18.37 -8.57
N THR A 245 6.88 17.88 -9.46
CA THR A 245 5.54 17.44 -9.09
C THR A 245 5.58 15.96 -8.72
N LEU A 246 5.41 15.70 -7.42
CA LEU A 246 5.21 14.35 -6.89
C LEU A 246 3.89 13.76 -7.42
N THR A 247 3.95 12.62 -8.08
CA THR A 247 2.79 11.94 -8.66
C THR A 247 2.17 10.93 -7.69
N THR A 248 0.89 10.59 -7.92
CA THR A 248 0.20 9.54 -7.16
C THR A 248 0.87 8.17 -7.28
N ASN A 249 1.47 7.85 -8.44
CA ASN A 249 2.17 6.58 -8.63
C ASN A 249 3.46 6.52 -7.81
N GLN A 250 4.20 7.62 -7.69
CA GLN A 250 5.41 7.67 -6.86
C GLN A 250 5.11 7.49 -5.37
N VAL A 251 3.99 8.02 -4.88
CA VAL A 251 3.53 7.74 -3.49
C VAL A 251 3.20 6.26 -3.31
N TRP A 252 2.56 5.64 -4.30
CA TRP A 252 2.28 4.21 -4.28
C TRP A 252 3.54 3.35 -4.35
N ASP A 253 4.50 3.73 -5.19
CA ASP A 253 5.77 3.03 -5.32
C ASP A 253 6.56 3.14 -4.01
N ALA A 254 6.58 4.32 -3.37
CA ALA A 254 7.17 4.49 -2.04
C ALA A 254 6.54 3.53 -1.02
N PHE A 255 5.21 3.45 -0.99
CA PHE A 255 4.47 2.56 -0.10
C PHE A 255 4.82 1.08 -0.33
N VAL A 256 4.80 0.63 -1.59
CA VAL A 256 5.07 -0.78 -1.95
C VAL A 256 6.52 -1.15 -1.65
N ILE A 257 7.47 -0.32 -2.08
CA ILE A 257 8.90 -0.59 -1.86
C ILE A 257 9.21 -0.62 -0.37
N LEU A 258 8.69 0.34 0.40
CA LEU A 258 8.88 0.38 1.85
C LEU A 258 8.35 -0.90 2.53
N GLY A 259 7.11 -1.31 2.22
CA GLY A 259 6.53 -2.52 2.81
C GLY A 259 7.27 -3.80 2.41
N LEU A 260 7.76 -3.89 1.17
CA LEU A 260 8.55 -5.04 0.71
C LEU A 260 9.95 -5.09 1.33
N LEU A 261 10.59 -3.94 1.58
CA LEU A 261 11.89 -3.89 2.25
C LEU A 261 11.78 -4.29 3.73
N GLU A 262 10.77 -3.78 4.44
CA GLU A 262 10.51 -4.17 5.83
C GLU A 262 10.17 -5.66 5.94
N ASP A 263 9.37 -6.19 5.01
CA ASP A 263 9.03 -7.60 4.94
C ASP A 263 10.26 -8.48 4.64
N ALA A 264 11.12 -8.04 3.71
CA ALA A 264 12.38 -8.73 3.42
C ALA A 264 13.29 -8.76 4.65
N GLN A 265 13.41 -7.65 5.37
CA GLN A 265 14.16 -7.56 6.62
C GLN A 265 13.58 -8.47 7.70
N PHE A 266 12.25 -8.47 7.89
CA PHE A 266 11.56 -9.33 8.85
C PHE A 266 11.79 -10.82 8.54
N ARG A 267 11.76 -11.20 7.25
CA ARG A 267 12.00 -12.57 6.79
C ARG A 267 13.48 -12.91 6.58
N ALA A 268 14.39 -12.04 7.01
CA ALA A 268 15.85 -12.19 6.87
C ALA A 268 16.30 -12.57 5.45
N LYS A 269 15.72 -11.91 4.43
CA LYS A 269 16.04 -12.13 3.02
C LYS A 269 16.27 -10.80 2.29
N TYR A 270 16.80 -10.88 1.07
CA TYR A 270 16.91 -9.72 0.18
C TYR A 270 15.71 -9.61 -0.75
N LEU A 271 15.22 -8.38 -0.97
CA LEU A 271 14.23 -8.11 -2.01
C LEU A 271 14.91 -8.17 -3.39
N THR A 272 14.45 -9.08 -4.25
CA THR A 272 14.98 -9.26 -5.61
C THR A 272 13.88 -9.04 -6.64
N VAL A 273 14.13 -8.19 -7.63
CA VAL A 273 13.19 -7.93 -8.73
C VAL A 273 13.93 -7.83 -10.07
N PRO A 274 13.26 -8.02 -11.22
CA PRO A 274 13.89 -7.84 -12.52
C PRO A 274 14.43 -6.41 -12.70
N HIS A 275 15.61 -6.28 -13.32
CA HIS A 275 16.20 -4.97 -13.59
C HIS A 275 15.49 -4.21 -14.72
N THR A 276 15.01 -4.94 -15.72
CA THR A 276 14.31 -4.43 -16.90
C THR A 276 12.79 -4.48 -16.72
N GLY A 277 12.07 -3.84 -17.64
CA GLY A 277 10.61 -3.77 -17.65
C GLY A 277 10.02 -2.56 -16.92
N ASP A 278 8.71 -2.41 -17.06
CA ASP A 278 7.97 -1.24 -16.57
C ASP A 278 7.99 -1.14 -15.04
N GLN A 279 8.23 0.06 -14.53
CA GLN A 279 8.18 0.35 -13.09
C GLN A 279 6.85 -0.09 -12.46
N SER A 280 5.72 0.08 -13.16
CA SER A 280 4.39 -0.30 -12.69
C SER A 280 4.21 -1.80 -12.43
N ASN A 281 5.01 -2.65 -13.07
CA ASN A 281 4.94 -4.10 -12.96
C ASN A 281 6.12 -4.70 -12.18
N ARG A 282 7.19 -3.93 -11.93
CA ARG A 282 8.46 -4.40 -11.37
C ARG A 282 8.32 -5.13 -10.03
N PHE A 283 7.42 -4.66 -9.17
CA PHE A 283 7.20 -5.23 -7.83
C PHE A 283 6.02 -6.19 -7.76
N LYS A 284 5.33 -6.47 -8.88
CA LYS A 284 4.12 -7.30 -8.88
C LYS A 284 4.39 -8.70 -8.30
N ALA A 285 5.41 -9.39 -8.82
CA ALA A 285 5.77 -10.73 -8.36
C ALA A 285 6.18 -10.74 -6.88
N ALA A 286 6.91 -9.72 -6.41
CA ALA A 286 7.29 -9.60 -5.01
C ALA A 286 6.09 -9.36 -4.08
N MET A 287 5.10 -8.57 -4.52
CA MET A 287 3.82 -8.43 -3.79
C MET A 287 3.05 -9.75 -3.75
N GLU A 288 2.96 -10.47 -4.89
CA GLU A 288 2.28 -11.77 -4.96
C GLU A 288 2.94 -12.82 -4.04
N GLU A 289 4.27 -12.89 -4.03
CA GLU A 289 5.05 -13.77 -3.14
C GLU A 289 4.81 -13.43 -1.66
N ARG A 290 4.76 -12.14 -1.30
CA ARG A 290 4.41 -11.73 0.06
C ARG A 290 2.98 -12.10 0.43
N ASN A 291 2.02 -11.85 -0.45
CA ASN A 291 0.61 -12.17 -0.21
C ASN A 291 0.43 -13.68 0.00
N GLU A 292 1.08 -14.50 -0.83
CA GLU A 292 1.08 -15.96 -0.68
C GLU A 292 1.73 -16.38 0.65
N TRP A 293 2.84 -15.75 1.03
CA TRP A 293 3.48 -16.01 2.32
C TRP A 293 2.53 -15.74 3.49
N ILE A 294 1.77 -14.63 3.47
CA ILE A 294 0.77 -14.32 4.50
C ILE A 294 -0.38 -15.33 4.48
N ILE A 295 -0.83 -15.80 3.32
CA ILE A 295 -1.87 -16.84 3.22
C ILE A 295 -1.39 -18.14 3.89
N LEU A 296 -0.13 -18.53 3.70
CA LEU A 296 0.43 -19.79 4.18
C LEU A 296 0.90 -19.73 5.64
N ASN A 297 1.31 -18.55 6.13
CA ASN A 297 1.91 -18.39 7.46
C ASN A 297 1.06 -17.54 8.41
N GLY A 298 0.04 -16.85 7.89
CA GLY A 298 -0.76 -15.87 8.61
C GLY A 298 -0.03 -14.54 8.84
N GLN A 299 -0.72 -13.58 9.47
CA GLN A 299 -0.16 -12.29 9.83
C GLN A 299 0.82 -12.42 11.02
N PRO A 300 2.08 -11.96 10.90
CA PRO A 300 3.12 -12.18 11.91
C PRO A 300 2.70 -11.82 13.35
N ASP A 301 2.06 -10.67 13.50
CA ASP A 301 1.67 -10.10 14.80
C ASP A 301 0.36 -10.69 15.37
N ALA A 302 -0.33 -11.56 14.60
CA ALA A 302 -1.69 -12.01 14.92
C ALA A 302 -1.80 -13.52 15.21
N VAL A 303 -1.06 -14.36 14.49
CA VAL A 303 -1.23 -15.83 14.51
C VAL A 303 -1.09 -16.42 15.91
N ARG A 304 -0.08 -15.94 16.64
CA ARG A 304 0.30 -16.41 17.98
C ARG A 304 -0.20 -15.52 19.10
N HIS A 305 -1.03 -14.53 18.77
CA HIS A 305 -1.51 -13.54 19.72
C HIS A 305 -2.49 -14.16 20.72
N ALA A 306 -2.26 -13.88 22.00
CA ALA A 306 -3.30 -13.92 23.02
C ALA A 306 -3.11 -12.80 24.04
N CYS A 307 -4.21 -12.35 24.65
CA CYS A 307 -4.22 -11.34 25.69
C CYS A 307 -5.44 -11.55 26.59
N ASP A 308 -5.53 -10.79 27.67
CA ASP A 308 -6.60 -10.92 28.68
C ASP A 308 -8.01 -10.62 28.13
N LEU A 309 -8.10 -10.02 26.94
CA LEU A 309 -9.37 -9.67 26.29
C LEU A 309 -9.83 -10.70 25.25
N CYS A 310 -8.92 -11.46 24.64
CA CYS A 310 -9.27 -12.45 23.60
C CYS A 310 -9.15 -13.91 24.06
N MET A 311 -8.52 -14.14 25.22
CA MET A 311 -8.40 -15.44 25.85
C MET A 311 -8.82 -15.33 27.32
N ARG A 312 -9.55 -16.31 27.80
CA ARG A 312 -9.93 -16.45 29.21
C ARG A 312 -9.60 -17.85 29.72
N ILE A 313 -9.22 -17.91 30.98
CA ILE A 313 -9.22 -19.15 31.78
C ILE A 313 -10.34 -19.01 32.82
N PHE A 314 -11.19 -20.02 32.95
CA PHE A 314 -12.35 -20.01 33.83
C PHE A 314 -12.58 -21.38 34.46
N VAL A 315 -13.29 -21.39 35.59
CA VAL A 315 -13.63 -22.62 36.33
C VAL A 315 -15.04 -23.06 35.90
N MET A 316 -15.16 -24.33 35.53
CA MET A 316 -16.44 -24.98 35.21
C MET A 316 -17.21 -25.33 36.50
N PRO A 317 -18.53 -25.60 36.44
CA PRO A 317 -19.31 -26.02 37.60
C PRO A 317 -18.78 -27.28 38.33
N ASP A 318 -18.02 -28.13 37.62
CA ASP A 318 -17.36 -29.32 38.17
C ASP A 318 -16.00 -29.04 38.84
N GLY A 319 -15.59 -27.76 38.92
CA GLY A 319 -14.32 -27.32 39.49
C GLY A 319 -13.13 -27.40 38.53
N SER A 320 -13.30 -27.91 37.30
CA SER A 320 -12.21 -27.99 36.32
C SER A 320 -11.88 -26.61 35.71
N LEU A 321 -10.59 -26.37 35.44
CA LEU A 321 -10.15 -25.18 34.73
C LEU A 321 -10.22 -25.42 33.21
N ARG A 322 -10.87 -24.52 32.50
CA ARG A 322 -10.92 -24.50 31.04
C ARG A 322 -10.41 -23.18 30.49
N LYS A 323 -9.81 -23.26 29.31
CA LYS A 323 -9.46 -22.10 28.48
C LYS A 323 -10.54 -21.91 27.43
N CYS A 324 -10.85 -20.66 27.10
CA CYS A 324 -11.59 -20.28 25.91
C CYS A 324 -10.89 -19.11 25.22
N GLN A 325 -10.57 -19.29 23.95
CA GLN A 325 -10.14 -18.25 23.04
C GLN A 325 -11.14 -18.12 21.91
N ALA A 326 -11.71 -16.92 21.78
CA ALA A 326 -12.74 -16.66 20.79
C ALA A 326 -12.19 -16.03 19.51
N ILE A 327 -12.94 -16.18 18.43
CA ILE A 327 -12.77 -15.45 17.17
C ILE A 327 -14.15 -14.99 16.67
N VAL A 328 -14.21 -13.80 16.09
CA VAL A 328 -15.42 -13.21 15.53
C VAL A 328 -15.24 -13.07 14.03
N GLY A 329 -16.11 -13.69 13.25
CA GLY A 329 -16.17 -13.56 11.80
C GLY A 329 -17.21 -12.55 11.39
N ASP A 330 -16.89 -11.68 10.45
CA ASP A 330 -17.82 -10.67 9.91
C ASP A 330 -17.37 -10.15 8.53
N GLY A 331 -18.34 -9.87 7.66
CA GLY A 331 -18.12 -9.46 6.27
C GLY A 331 -18.34 -7.96 6.06
N LEU A 332 -17.58 -7.37 5.14
CA LEU A 332 -17.83 -6.02 4.64
C LEU A 332 -17.88 -5.98 3.12
N ASN A 333 -18.76 -5.15 2.57
CA ASN A 333 -18.89 -5.00 1.12
C ASN A 333 -17.73 -4.18 0.54
N MET A 334 -16.57 -4.80 0.47
CA MET A 334 -15.37 -4.31 -0.17
C MET A 334 -14.89 -5.38 -1.13
N GLY A 335 -14.43 -4.97 -2.31
CA GLY A 335 -13.96 -5.93 -3.30
C GLY A 335 -13.11 -5.30 -4.37
N ARG A 336 -12.57 -6.14 -5.24
CA ARG A 336 -11.71 -5.77 -6.36
C ARG A 336 -12.28 -6.23 -7.70
N PRO A 337 -11.86 -5.63 -8.82
CA PRO A 337 -12.19 -6.14 -10.15
C PRO A 337 -11.81 -7.61 -10.35
N ARG A 338 -12.70 -8.38 -10.98
CA ARG A 338 -12.50 -9.79 -11.34
C ARG A 338 -12.99 -10.09 -12.74
N CYS A 339 -12.65 -11.28 -13.23
CA CYS A 339 -13.22 -11.80 -14.47
C CYS A 339 -14.74 -11.95 -14.38
N GLY A 340 -15.44 -11.56 -15.44
CA GLY A 340 -16.90 -11.64 -15.54
C GLY A 340 -17.47 -13.05 -15.72
N ILE A 341 -16.61 -14.06 -15.86
CA ILE A 341 -17.03 -15.47 -15.92
C ILE A 341 -17.22 -15.98 -14.48
N PRO A 342 -18.36 -16.62 -14.16
CA PRO A 342 -18.60 -17.23 -12.85
C PRO A 342 -17.47 -18.16 -12.42
N HIS A 343 -17.09 -18.14 -11.14
CA HIS A 343 -16.02 -18.96 -10.55
C HIS A 343 -14.60 -18.78 -11.12
N CYS A 344 -14.39 -18.00 -12.18
CA CYS A 344 -13.06 -17.68 -12.68
C CYS A 344 -12.31 -16.78 -11.67
N ARG A 345 -11.15 -17.27 -11.20
CA ARG A 345 -10.26 -16.55 -10.26
C ARG A 345 -9.08 -15.86 -10.94
N ASN A 346 -8.93 -16.03 -12.25
CA ASN A 346 -7.82 -15.45 -13.00
C ASN A 346 -7.90 -13.92 -13.00
N PRO A 347 -6.77 -13.24 -12.70
CA PRO A 347 -6.74 -11.79 -12.61
C PRO A 347 -7.01 -11.16 -13.98
N LEU A 348 -7.61 -9.97 -13.96
CA LEU A 348 -7.71 -9.14 -15.15
C LEU A 348 -6.30 -8.62 -15.51
N GLN A 349 -5.97 -8.59 -16.80
CA GLN A 349 -4.72 -8.00 -17.29
C GLN A 349 -4.69 -6.48 -17.11
N ASN A 350 -5.87 -5.85 -17.08
CA ASN A 350 -6.05 -4.42 -16.86
C ASN A 350 -7.37 -4.22 -16.09
N ASN A 351 -7.40 -3.26 -15.16
CA ASN A 351 -8.58 -2.95 -14.37
C ASN A 351 -9.78 -2.42 -15.20
N ARG A 352 -9.58 -2.10 -16.48
CA ARG A 352 -10.64 -1.72 -17.44
C ARG A 352 -11.26 -2.92 -18.17
N HIS A 353 -10.66 -4.10 -18.13
CA HIS A 353 -11.18 -5.28 -18.83
C HIS A 353 -12.39 -5.89 -18.10
N ARG A 354 -13.30 -6.53 -18.85
CA ARG A 354 -14.41 -7.31 -18.28
C ARG A 354 -14.01 -8.76 -18.02
N PHE A 355 -13.07 -9.28 -18.82
CA PHE A 355 -12.64 -10.68 -18.78
C PHE A 355 -11.12 -10.78 -18.69
N CYS A 356 -10.63 -11.86 -18.09
CA CYS A 356 -9.19 -12.15 -18.01
C CYS A 356 -8.64 -12.56 -19.39
N GLY A 357 -7.32 -12.80 -19.46
CA GLY A 357 -6.64 -13.17 -20.71
C GLY A 357 -7.23 -14.42 -21.38
N GLU A 358 -7.52 -15.46 -20.60
CA GLU A 358 -8.11 -16.72 -21.11
C GLU A 358 -9.53 -16.54 -21.63
N HIS A 359 -10.27 -15.59 -21.05
CA HIS A 359 -11.66 -15.31 -21.42
C HIS A 359 -11.78 -14.08 -22.33
N ALA A 360 -10.67 -13.64 -22.95
CA ALA A 360 -10.62 -12.41 -23.73
C ALA A 360 -11.66 -12.37 -24.86
N GLY A 361 -11.95 -13.52 -25.50
CA GLY A 361 -12.95 -13.63 -26.57
C GLY A 361 -14.37 -13.26 -26.16
N ASN A 362 -14.71 -13.29 -24.86
CA ASN A 362 -16.01 -12.82 -24.38
C ASN A 362 -16.17 -11.30 -24.48
N HIS A 363 -15.10 -10.54 -24.73
CA HIS A 363 -15.23 -9.13 -25.10
C HIS A 363 -15.89 -8.93 -26.46
N ASP A 364 -15.86 -9.95 -27.33
CA ASP A 364 -16.44 -9.93 -28.68
C ASP A 364 -17.90 -10.42 -28.72
N ILE A 365 -18.45 -10.82 -27.57
CA ILE A 365 -19.82 -11.30 -27.42
C ILE A 365 -20.67 -10.20 -26.76
N CYS A 366 -21.91 -10.09 -27.23
CA CYS A 366 -22.89 -9.16 -26.69
C CYS A 366 -23.02 -9.28 -25.17
N ALA A 367 -22.97 -8.14 -24.48
CA ALA A 367 -23.02 -8.05 -23.02
C ALA A 367 -24.37 -8.45 -22.39
N ILE A 368 -25.43 -8.57 -23.19
CA ILE A 368 -26.76 -8.96 -22.70
C ILE A 368 -26.75 -10.46 -22.36
N VAL A 369 -27.15 -10.78 -21.12
CA VAL A 369 -27.19 -12.17 -20.64
C VAL A 369 -28.13 -13.00 -21.54
N GLY A 370 -27.62 -14.12 -22.04
CA GLY A 370 -28.34 -15.00 -22.97
C GLY A 370 -28.18 -14.65 -24.45
N CYS A 371 -27.46 -13.58 -24.80
CA CYS A 371 -27.14 -13.24 -26.18
C CYS A 371 -25.73 -13.71 -26.56
N ASN A 372 -25.62 -14.55 -27.59
CA ASN A 372 -24.34 -15.06 -28.11
C ASN A 372 -23.89 -14.36 -29.41
N GLN A 373 -24.57 -13.30 -29.82
CA GLN A 373 -24.22 -12.56 -31.04
C GLN A 373 -22.94 -11.72 -30.84
N LYS A 374 -22.19 -11.54 -31.92
CA LYS A 374 -20.98 -10.71 -31.91
C LYS A 374 -21.30 -9.23 -31.68
N VAL A 375 -20.42 -8.53 -30.97
CA VAL A 375 -20.51 -7.08 -30.82
C VAL A 375 -20.24 -6.37 -32.15
N ILE A 376 -20.80 -5.18 -32.31
CA ILE A 376 -20.54 -4.34 -33.48
C ILE A 376 -19.35 -3.40 -33.25
N GLU A 377 -18.67 -3.06 -34.34
CA GLU A 377 -17.59 -2.08 -34.36
C GLU A 377 -18.00 -0.94 -35.30
N ASN A 378 -18.09 0.28 -34.76
CA ASN A 378 -18.51 1.45 -35.51
C ASN A 378 -17.29 2.31 -35.83
N LEU A 379 -17.13 2.71 -37.09
CA LEU A 379 -16.14 3.72 -37.47
C LEU A 379 -16.67 5.10 -37.11
N ILE A 380 -15.97 5.80 -36.21
CA ILE A 380 -16.31 7.16 -35.82
C ILE A 380 -15.33 8.11 -36.52
N PRO A 381 -15.81 8.96 -37.44
CA PRO A 381 -14.98 10.01 -38.04
C PRO A 381 -14.43 10.94 -36.95
N ASP A 382 -13.16 11.33 -37.04
CA ASP A 382 -12.62 12.33 -36.13
C ASP A 382 -13.30 13.68 -36.39
N PRO A 383 -13.96 14.30 -35.39
CA PRO A 383 -14.59 15.61 -35.53
C PRO A 383 -13.65 16.71 -36.03
N LYS A 384 -12.32 16.52 -35.91
CA LYS A 384 -11.28 17.46 -36.33
C LYS A 384 -10.53 17.04 -37.61
N GLY A 385 -11.05 16.05 -38.36
CA GLY A 385 -10.45 15.59 -39.62
C GLY A 385 -9.23 14.65 -39.47
N GLY A 386 -8.97 14.14 -38.27
CA GLY A 386 -7.98 13.10 -38.01
C GLY A 386 -8.43 11.68 -38.41
N ILE A 387 -7.61 10.69 -38.07
CA ILE A 387 -7.86 9.27 -38.39
C ILE A 387 -9.14 8.80 -37.70
N ALA A 388 -10.08 8.23 -38.48
CA ALA A 388 -11.32 7.67 -37.96
C ALA A 388 -11.02 6.59 -36.89
N LYS A 389 -11.70 6.67 -35.76
CA LYS A 389 -11.51 5.73 -34.64
C LYS A 389 -12.58 4.65 -34.68
N THR A 390 -12.15 3.39 -34.70
CA THR A 390 -13.06 2.26 -34.50
C THR A 390 -13.50 2.23 -33.03
N LYS A 391 -14.80 2.44 -32.77
CA LYS A 391 -15.41 2.24 -31.46
C LYS A 391 -16.12 0.89 -31.43
N LYS A 392 -15.55 -0.03 -30.65
CA LYS A 392 -16.18 -1.31 -30.33
C LYS A 392 -17.32 -1.11 -29.33
N MET A 393 -18.53 -1.48 -29.72
CA MET A 393 -19.68 -1.52 -28.82
C MET A 393 -19.57 -2.74 -27.88
N LYS A 394 -20.33 -2.76 -26.79
CA LYS A 394 -20.47 -3.95 -25.94
C LYS A 394 -21.66 -4.81 -26.33
N THR A 395 -22.44 -4.40 -27.33
CA THR A 395 -23.67 -5.06 -27.78
C THR A 395 -23.64 -5.41 -29.27
N CYS A 396 -24.47 -6.39 -29.65
CA CYS A 396 -24.70 -6.80 -31.03
C CYS A 396 -25.62 -5.82 -31.78
N SER A 397 -25.81 -6.03 -33.09
CA SER A 397 -26.57 -5.13 -33.97
C SER A 397 -28.07 -4.98 -33.63
N LEU A 398 -28.61 -5.79 -32.73
CA LEU A 398 -30.00 -5.67 -32.25
C LEU A 398 -30.27 -4.27 -31.65
N PRO A 399 -31.21 -3.48 -32.22
CA PRO A 399 -31.50 -2.12 -31.75
C PRO A 399 -31.85 -2.05 -30.26
N LEU A 400 -32.57 -3.06 -29.74
CA LEU A 400 -32.92 -3.16 -28.33
C LEU A 400 -31.67 -3.23 -27.42
N HIS A 401 -30.66 -4.00 -27.81
CA HIS A 401 -29.42 -4.13 -27.02
C HIS A 401 -28.58 -2.86 -27.10
N GLN A 402 -28.51 -2.23 -28.28
CA GLN A 402 -27.85 -0.94 -28.46
C GLN A 402 -28.49 0.14 -27.58
N GLU A 403 -29.83 0.15 -27.49
CA GLU A 403 -30.57 1.07 -26.62
C GLU A 403 -30.28 0.82 -25.13
N MET A 404 -30.17 -0.44 -24.70
CA MET A 404 -29.74 -0.77 -23.33
C MET A 404 -28.33 -0.27 -23.02
N GLU A 405 -27.38 -0.42 -23.94
CA GLU A 405 -26.02 0.10 -23.77
C GLU A 405 -26.00 1.64 -23.74
N ARG A 406 -26.82 2.29 -24.58
CA ARG A 406 -26.98 3.75 -24.59
C ARG A 406 -27.51 4.26 -23.25
N LYS A 407 -28.56 3.63 -22.72
CA LYS A 407 -29.14 3.92 -21.40
C LYS A 407 -28.15 3.73 -20.26
N HIS A 408 -27.32 2.69 -20.33
CA HIS A 408 -26.22 2.49 -19.39
C HIS A 408 -25.21 3.65 -19.44
N HIS A 409 -24.81 4.08 -20.64
CA HIS A 409 -23.88 5.20 -20.82
C HIS A 409 -24.45 6.52 -20.28
N GLU A 410 -25.72 6.84 -20.56
CA GLU A 410 -26.41 8.03 -20.05
C GLU A 410 -26.34 8.12 -18.51
N ARG A 411 -26.53 7.00 -17.81
CA ARG A 411 -26.40 6.91 -16.34
C ARG A 411 -24.98 7.26 -15.90
N SER A 412 -23.96 6.74 -16.60
CA SER A 412 -22.55 6.98 -16.22
C SER A 412 -22.04 8.40 -16.47
N THR A 413 -22.80 9.25 -17.18
CA THR A 413 -22.38 10.62 -17.56
C THR A 413 -23.01 11.77 -16.74
N GLY A 414 -24.04 11.55 -15.91
CA GLY A 414 -24.73 12.63 -15.16
C GLY A 414 -25.35 12.19 -13.83
N SER A 415 -25.82 13.19 -13.03
CA SER A 415 -26.64 13.22 -11.78
C SER A 415 -26.51 12.11 -10.73
N PHE A 416 -26.44 10.84 -11.11
CA PHE A 416 -26.27 9.69 -10.23
C PHE A 416 -24.88 9.64 -9.59
N LEU A 417 -23.83 10.03 -10.33
CA LEU A 417 -22.48 10.25 -9.78
C LEU A 417 -22.49 11.23 -8.59
N TYR A 418 -23.42 12.20 -8.58
CA TYR A 418 -23.56 13.17 -7.50
C TYR A 418 -24.13 12.55 -6.22
N ARG A 419 -25.16 11.70 -6.34
CA ARG A 419 -25.78 10.99 -5.20
C ARG A 419 -24.84 9.95 -4.58
N GLN A 420 -24.13 9.19 -5.43
CA GLN A 420 -23.11 8.24 -5.00
C GLN A 420 -21.94 8.97 -4.33
N ARG A 421 -21.47 10.10 -4.89
CA ARG A 421 -20.44 10.96 -4.25
C ARG A 421 -20.88 11.52 -2.90
N LEU A 422 -22.15 11.91 -2.74
CA LEU A 422 -22.70 12.38 -1.46
C LEU A 422 -22.73 11.26 -0.41
N GLN A 423 -23.13 10.04 -0.79
CA GLN A 423 -23.04 8.86 0.08
C GLN A 423 -21.59 8.51 0.45
N HIS A 424 -20.65 8.65 -0.50
CA HIS A 424 -19.21 8.50 -0.23
C HIS A 424 -18.65 9.58 0.71
N ALA A 425 -19.19 10.82 0.68
CA ALA A 425 -18.77 11.92 1.55
C ALA A 425 -19.27 11.76 3.00
N SER A 426 -20.36 11.04 3.23
CA SER A 426 -20.81 10.66 4.59
C SER A 426 -19.97 9.55 5.24
N VAL A 427 -19.20 8.79 4.46
CA VAL A 427 -18.30 7.72 4.93
C VAL A 427 -16.87 8.22 5.19
N SER A 428 -16.54 9.45 4.76
CA SER A 428 -15.17 9.98 4.81
C SER A 428 -14.72 10.55 6.16
N GLN A 429 -15.46 10.35 7.26
CA GLN A 429 -14.96 10.68 8.58
C GLN A 429 -14.19 9.47 9.14
N PRO A 430 -12.90 9.62 9.50
CA PRO A 430 -12.16 8.57 10.18
C PRO A 430 -12.94 8.12 11.41
N VAL A 431 -13.43 6.89 11.39
CA VAL A 431 -13.98 6.26 12.58
C VAL A 431 -12.77 5.89 13.42
N ASP A 432 -12.57 6.61 14.51
CA ASP A 432 -11.58 6.21 15.50
C ASP A 432 -12.07 4.94 16.19
N SER A 433 -11.78 3.79 15.57
CA SER A 433 -12.02 2.47 16.16
C SER A 433 -11.15 2.20 17.41
N PHE A 434 -10.25 3.11 17.77
CA PHE A 434 -9.58 3.10 19.07
C PHE A 434 -10.40 3.82 20.15
N SER A 435 -11.39 4.63 19.78
CA SER A 435 -12.34 5.27 20.70
C SER A 435 -13.52 4.36 21.03
N HIS A 436 -14.07 4.45 22.24
CA HIS A 436 -15.24 3.68 22.70
C HIS A 436 -16.57 4.13 22.07
N ALA A 437 -16.57 4.57 20.80
CA ALA A 437 -17.77 5.05 20.14
C ALA A 437 -18.81 3.91 20.00
N LYS A 438 -19.91 4.03 20.75
CA LYS A 438 -21.01 3.05 20.80
C LYS A 438 -21.90 3.03 19.55
N ASN A 439 -21.71 3.98 18.63
CA ASN A 439 -22.49 4.10 17.40
C ASN A 439 -21.54 4.33 16.23
N VAL A 440 -21.33 3.29 15.42
CA VAL A 440 -20.66 3.39 14.13
C VAL A 440 -21.76 3.45 13.06
N PRO A 441 -21.83 4.49 12.22
CA PRO A 441 -22.77 4.50 11.10
C PRO A 441 -22.46 3.32 10.17
N GLU A 442 -23.49 2.61 9.71
CA GLU A 442 -23.36 1.52 8.73
C GLU A 442 -22.74 2.09 7.43
N GLN A 443 -21.51 1.68 7.10
CA GLN A 443 -20.70 2.27 6.00
C GLN A 443 -20.80 1.49 4.68
N ASP A 444 -21.82 0.64 4.53
CA ASP A 444 -21.98 -0.25 3.39
C ASP A 444 -22.40 0.50 2.12
N ILE A 445 -21.40 0.87 1.30
CA ILE A 445 -21.66 1.47 -0.02
C ILE A 445 -21.88 0.35 -1.03
N GLN A 446 -23.13 -0.07 -1.14
CA GLN A 446 -23.55 -1.20 -1.97
C GLN A 446 -23.66 -0.82 -3.47
N GLU A 447 -23.12 -1.65 -4.36
CA GLU A 447 -23.43 -1.56 -5.79
C GLU A 447 -24.77 -2.27 -6.06
N ASP A 448 -25.78 -1.49 -6.43
CA ASP A 448 -27.11 -1.98 -6.77
C ASP A 448 -27.13 -2.84 -8.04
N PHE A 449 -28.00 -3.84 -8.10
CA PHE A 449 -28.22 -4.67 -9.28
C PHE A 449 -28.96 -3.90 -10.39
N GLU A 450 -28.46 -3.99 -11.62
CA GLU A 450 -29.08 -3.39 -12.80
C GLU A 450 -29.92 -4.41 -13.56
N THR A 451 -31.21 -4.09 -13.78
CA THR A 451 -32.09 -4.84 -14.67
C THR A 451 -32.74 -3.90 -15.68
N TYR A 452 -32.85 -4.34 -16.92
CA TYR A 452 -33.46 -3.58 -18.01
C TYR A 452 -34.85 -4.14 -18.27
N ILE A 453 -35.88 -3.35 -18.03
CA ILE A 453 -37.28 -3.73 -18.24
C ILE A 453 -37.71 -3.18 -19.60
N VAL A 454 -38.23 -4.06 -20.45
CA VAL A 454 -38.81 -3.68 -21.75
C VAL A 454 -40.32 -3.66 -21.60
N GLY A 455 -40.91 -2.46 -21.69
CA GLY A 455 -42.36 -2.24 -21.65
C GLY A 455 -43.00 -2.26 -23.04
N GLU A 456 -44.26 -1.86 -23.13
CA GLU A 456 -44.97 -1.73 -24.40
C GLU A 456 -44.25 -0.75 -25.36
N LYS A 457 -44.18 -1.09 -26.66
CA LYS A 457 -43.46 -0.37 -27.73
C LYS A 457 -41.92 -0.35 -27.61
N ASP A 458 -41.30 -1.42 -27.11
CA ASP A 458 -39.83 -1.57 -27.00
C ASP A 458 -39.11 -0.48 -26.18
N LYS A 459 -39.84 0.22 -25.30
CA LYS A 459 -39.25 1.24 -24.43
C LYS A 459 -38.44 0.57 -23.32
N VAL A 460 -37.12 0.79 -23.33
CA VAL A 460 -36.18 0.30 -22.32
C VAL A 460 -36.15 1.23 -21.11
N THR A 461 -36.43 0.69 -19.92
CA THR A 461 -36.22 1.37 -18.63
C THR A 461 -35.19 0.64 -17.79
N LEU A 462 -34.28 1.39 -17.16
CA LEU A 462 -33.30 0.85 -16.22
C LEU A 462 -33.93 0.80 -14.83
N HIS A 463 -34.00 -0.38 -14.24
CA HIS A 463 -34.43 -0.61 -12.87
C HIS A 463 -33.22 -1.02 -12.02
N VAL A 464 -33.10 -0.39 -10.87
CA VAL A 464 -31.98 -0.55 -9.95
C VAL A 464 -32.52 -1.18 -8.66
N GLU A 465 -32.07 -2.40 -8.36
CA GLU A 465 -32.48 -3.16 -7.18
C GLU A 465 -31.35 -3.14 -6.14
N LYS A 466 -31.67 -2.78 -4.89
CA LYS A 466 -30.65 -2.69 -3.84
C LYS A 466 -30.05 -4.06 -3.55
N ASN A 467 -28.73 -4.11 -3.42
CA ASN A 467 -28.02 -5.33 -3.02
C ASN A 467 -28.30 -5.61 -1.53
N PRO A 468 -28.75 -6.83 -1.13
CA PRO A 468 -29.13 -7.12 0.25
C PRO A 468 -27.97 -7.13 1.27
N GLY A 469 -26.73 -6.92 0.84
CA GLY A 469 -25.55 -6.79 1.73
C GLY A 469 -24.79 -8.10 1.96
N SER A 470 -23.84 -8.08 2.91
CA SER A 470 -22.99 -9.22 3.28
C SER A 470 -23.69 -10.11 4.32
N VAL A 471 -24.68 -10.90 3.90
CA VAL A 471 -25.33 -11.88 4.77
C VAL A 471 -25.04 -13.27 4.23
N GLY A 472 -24.57 -14.17 5.10
CA GLY A 472 -24.30 -15.55 4.74
C GLY A 472 -25.52 -16.23 4.11
N THR A 473 -25.34 -16.85 2.95
CA THR A 473 -26.41 -17.58 2.25
C THR A 473 -26.17 -19.08 2.27
N ASP A 474 -27.25 -19.85 2.12
CA ASP A 474 -27.16 -21.28 1.81
C ASP A 474 -26.45 -21.49 0.46
N ASP A 475 -25.85 -22.66 0.28
CA ASP A 475 -25.14 -23.05 -0.94
C ASP A 475 -26.09 -23.26 -2.13
N PHE A 476 -27.38 -23.49 -1.85
CA PHE A 476 -28.43 -23.69 -2.85
C PHE A 476 -29.33 -22.45 -2.97
N PRO A 477 -29.52 -21.86 -4.17
CA PRO A 477 -30.49 -20.80 -4.35
C PRO A 477 -31.91 -21.34 -4.12
N PRO A 478 -32.84 -20.53 -3.55
CA PRO A 478 -34.23 -20.93 -3.43
C PRO A 478 -34.79 -21.26 -4.83
N GLU A 479 -35.52 -22.37 -4.94
CA GLU A 479 -36.18 -22.77 -6.18
C GLU A 479 -37.00 -21.60 -6.75
N PRO A 480 -36.97 -21.36 -8.08
CA PRO A 480 -37.73 -20.28 -8.68
C PRO A 480 -39.22 -20.44 -8.39
N CYS A 481 -39.84 -19.41 -7.81
CA CYS A 481 -41.28 -19.39 -7.58
C CYS A 481 -42.05 -19.58 -8.91
N PRO A 482 -42.92 -20.59 -9.05
CA PRO A 482 -43.58 -20.95 -10.30
C PRO A 482 -44.70 -19.97 -10.75
N SER A 483 -44.89 -18.83 -10.05
CA SER A 483 -46.05 -17.96 -10.23
C SER A 483 -45.79 -16.67 -11.03
N LYS A 484 -44.88 -16.65 -12.02
CA LYS A 484 -44.74 -15.50 -12.94
C LYS A 484 -45.41 -15.79 -14.28
N SER A 485 -46.40 -14.98 -14.64
CA SER A 485 -47.16 -15.10 -15.89
C SER A 485 -46.31 -14.84 -17.13
N GLU A 486 -46.62 -15.54 -18.24
CA GLU A 486 -45.95 -15.41 -19.54
C GLU A 486 -46.22 -14.07 -20.28
N SER A 487 -47.08 -13.20 -19.73
CA SER A 487 -47.54 -11.95 -20.36
C SER A 487 -46.98 -10.65 -19.73
N GLY A 488 -45.96 -10.73 -18.88
CA GLY A 488 -45.36 -9.57 -18.20
C GLY A 488 -44.09 -9.01 -18.85
N ASN A 489 -43.78 -7.73 -18.58
CA ASN A 489 -42.58 -7.01 -19.02
C ASN A 489 -41.31 -7.89 -19.01
N ARG A 490 -40.61 -7.99 -20.15
CA ARG A 490 -39.39 -8.78 -20.27
C ARG A 490 -38.25 -8.09 -19.51
N LYS A 491 -37.66 -8.80 -18.55
CA LYS A 491 -36.49 -8.33 -17.78
C LYS A 491 -35.21 -8.90 -18.38
N PHE A 492 -34.29 -8.02 -18.78
CA PHE A 492 -32.96 -8.38 -19.25
C PHE A 492 -31.90 -8.01 -18.21
N LYS A 493 -30.87 -8.84 -18.09
CA LYS A 493 -29.64 -8.53 -17.34
C LYS A 493 -28.51 -8.26 -18.35
N ALA A 494 -27.60 -7.37 -18.01
CA ALA A 494 -26.46 -7.03 -18.88
C ALA A 494 -25.16 -6.92 -18.08
N HIS A 495 -24.06 -7.36 -18.67
CA HIS A 495 -22.70 -7.26 -18.13
C HIS A 495 -21.90 -6.17 -18.87
N PHE A 496 -22.36 -4.92 -18.80
CA PHE A 496 -21.66 -3.79 -19.42
C PHE A 496 -20.39 -3.40 -18.65
N GLY A 497 -20.38 -3.58 -17.34
CA GLY A 497 -19.23 -3.34 -16.47
C GLY A 497 -18.35 -4.57 -16.26
N ARG A 498 -17.19 -4.35 -15.62
CA ARG A 498 -16.40 -5.43 -15.02
C ARG A 498 -17.14 -5.96 -13.79
N GLN A 499 -16.99 -7.25 -13.52
CA GLN A 499 -17.49 -7.83 -12.27
C GLN A 499 -16.51 -7.53 -11.13
N ARG A 500 -17.02 -7.59 -9.90
CA ARG A 500 -16.24 -7.39 -8.68
C ARG A 500 -16.35 -8.62 -7.79
N THR A 501 -15.36 -8.83 -6.93
CA THR A 501 -15.50 -9.79 -5.84
C THR A 501 -16.65 -9.36 -4.92
N HIS A 502 -17.28 -10.34 -4.28
CA HIS A 502 -18.53 -10.15 -3.55
C HIS A 502 -18.32 -9.31 -2.29
N ASN A 503 -17.47 -9.78 -1.38
CA ASN A 503 -17.12 -9.08 -0.14
C ASN A 503 -15.73 -9.51 0.36
N GLU A 504 -15.21 -8.76 1.31
CA GLU A 504 -14.11 -9.22 2.17
C GLU A 504 -14.71 -9.77 3.45
N GLN A 505 -14.14 -10.86 3.94
CA GLN A 505 -14.48 -11.46 5.22
C GLN A 505 -13.29 -11.35 6.14
N THR A 506 -13.50 -10.97 7.41
CA THR A 506 -12.45 -10.84 8.41
C THR A 506 -12.70 -11.76 9.61
N LEU A 507 -11.61 -12.29 10.17
CA LEU A 507 -11.61 -12.97 11.45
C LEU A 507 -10.89 -12.06 12.45
N VAL A 508 -11.61 -11.59 13.45
CA VAL A 508 -11.14 -10.61 14.43
C VAL A 508 -11.20 -11.20 15.83
N ARG A 509 -10.11 -11.09 16.59
CA ARG A 509 -10.08 -11.45 18.01
C ARG A 509 -10.87 -10.40 18.80
N PRO A 510 -11.55 -10.76 19.92
CA PRO A 510 -12.31 -9.79 20.73
C PRO A 510 -11.53 -8.56 21.23
N CYS A 511 -10.20 -8.62 21.24
CA CYS A 511 -9.30 -7.51 21.58
C CYS A 511 -9.05 -6.50 20.42
N GLY A 512 -9.54 -6.79 19.21
CA GLY A 512 -9.39 -5.98 18.00
C GLY A 512 -8.25 -6.38 17.07
N ILE A 513 -7.46 -7.40 17.40
CA ILE A 513 -6.46 -7.97 16.48
C ILE A 513 -7.16 -8.67 15.32
N ILE A 514 -6.87 -8.23 14.10
CA ILE A 514 -7.34 -8.88 12.88
C ILE A 514 -6.45 -10.10 12.64
N PHE A 515 -7.03 -11.28 12.79
CA PHE A 515 -6.34 -12.56 12.69
C PHE A 515 -6.12 -12.97 11.24
N ALA A 516 -7.15 -12.86 10.41
CA ALA A 516 -7.10 -13.19 9.00
C ALA A 516 -8.18 -12.44 8.22
N ARG A 517 -8.00 -12.37 6.89
CA ARG A 517 -9.02 -11.91 5.95
C ARG A 517 -9.09 -12.83 4.74
N ALA A 518 -10.22 -12.82 4.04
CA ALA A 518 -10.38 -13.53 2.78
C ALA A 518 -11.34 -12.80 1.84
N THR A 519 -11.00 -12.80 0.55
CA THR A 519 -11.85 -12.27 -0.52
C THR A 519 -12.84 -13.32 -0.99
N MET A 520 -14.14 -13.04 -0.86
CA MET A 520 -15.21 -13.89 -1.36
C MET A 520 -15.55 -13.52 -2.80
N PHE A 521 -15.62 -14.50 -3.70
CA PHE A 521 -15.66 -14.24 -5.14
C PHE A 521 -17.07 -14.06 -5.72
N ASN A 522 -18.01 -14.95 -5.40
CA ASN A 522 -19.34 -14.99 -6.02
C ASN A 522 -20.47 -14.76 -5.01
N ALA A 523 -20.33 -15.29 -3.80
CA ALA A 523 -21.32 -15.23 -2.74
C ALA A 523 -20.61 -15.40 -1.39
N GLU A 524 -21.23 -14.87 -0.34
CA GLU A 524 -20.92 -15.24 1.04
C GLU A 524 -21.59 -16.57 1.38
N ALA A 525 -21.23 -17.62 0.64
CA ALA A 525 -21.66 -18.95 0.99
C ALA A 525 -21.04 -19.35 2.33
N VAL A 526 -21.85 -19.87 3.23
CA VAL A 526 -21.43 -20.30 4.57
C VAL A 526 -20.28 -21.32 4.51
N SER A 527 -20.27 -22.17 3.49
CA SER A 527 -19.18 -23.11 3.20
C SER A 527 -17.83 -22.40 2.99
N ASN A 528 -17.80 -21.25 2.31
CA ASN A 528 -16.57 -20.46 2.12
C ASN A 528 -16.05 -19.87 3.43
N PHE A 529 -16.95 -19.45 4.33
CA PHE A 529 -16.57 -18.98 5.67
C PHE A 529 -15.91 -20.11 6.48
N LEU A 530 -16.50 -21.30 6.48
CA LEU A 530 -15.90 -22.46 7.18
C LEU A 530 -14.52 -22.82 6.61
N VAL A 531 -14.35 -22.80 5.29
CA VAL A 531 -13.04 -23.01 4.64
C VAL A 531 -12.03 -21.93 5.05
N MET A 532 -12.44 -20.66 5.09
CA MET A 532 -11.59 -19.57 5.56
C MET A 532 -11.12 -19.80 7.00
N VAL A 533 -12.04 -20.13 7.92
CA VAL A 533 -11.72 -20.42 9.32
C VAL A 533 -10.69 -21.54 9.42
N LYS A 534 -10.93 -22.66 8.73
CA LYS A 534 -9.98 -23.78 8.71
C LYS A 534 -8.60 -23.38 8.24
N ASN A 535 -8.52 -22.69 7.10
CA ASN A 535 -7.24 -22.28 6.51
C ASN A 535 -6.49 -21.36 7.48
N ALA A 536 -7.17 -20.35 8.03
CA ALA A 536 -6.57 -19.39 8.96
C ALA A 536 -6.03 -20.06 10.23
N PHE A 537 -6.71 -21.09 10.76
CA PHE A 537 -6.28 -21.82 11.96
C PHE A 537 -5.45 -23.08 11.69
N SER A 538 -5.06 -23.32 10.43
CA SER A 538 -4.15 -24.40 10.04
C SER A 538 -2.74 -23.91 9.70
N VAL A 539 -2.50 -22.59 9.73
CA VAL A 539 -1.16 -22.02 9.50
C VAL A 539 -0.21 -22.32 10.68
N PRO A 540 1.11 -22.37 10.46
CA PRO A 540 2.08 -22.68 11.51
C PRO A 540 1.98 -21.76 12.74
N GLY A 541 1.80 -22.36 13.92
CA GLY A 541 1.71 -21.64 15.20
C GLY A 541 0.31 -21.11 15.54
N ALA A 542 -0.68 -21.23 14.65
CA ALA A 542 -2.06 -20.91 14.98
C ALA A 542 -2.64 -21.92 15.98
N GLN A 543 -3.47 -21.43 16.90
CA GLN A 543 -4.26 -22.27 17.80
C GLN A 543 -5.72 -22.23 17.41
N LYS A 544 -6.30 -23.41 17.18
CA LYS A 544 -7.74 -23.59 16.93
C LYS A 544 -8.55 -22.89 18.03
N PRO A 545 -9.55 -22.06 17.69
CA PRO A 545 -10.34 -21.36 18.69
C PRO A 545 -11.29 -22.32 19.39
N GLU A 546 -11.57 -22.09 20.66
CA GLU A 546 -12.62 -22.81 21.38
C GLU A 546 -14.01 -22.26 21.07
N HIS A 547 -14.12 -21.02 20.57
CA HIS A 547 -15.40 -20.41 20.23
C HIS A 547 -15.35 -19.51 18.99
N ILE A 548 -16.36 -19.62 18.11
CA ILE A 548 -16.53 -18.81 16.91
C ILE A 548 -17.86 -18.05 16.99
N PHE A 549 -17.81 -16.74 16.79
CA PHE A 549 -18.98 -15.89 16.56
C PHE A 549 -19.11 -15.58 15.07
N TYR A 550 -20.32 -15.69 14.53
CA TYR A 550 -20.64 -15.32 13.15
C TYR A 550 -22.16 -15.16 13.00
N ASP A 551 -22.61 -14.15 12.27
CA ASP A 551 -24.04 -13.78 12.23
C ASP A 551 -24.93 -14.87 11.67
N THR A 552 -24.41 -15.68 10.74
CA THR A 552 -25.12 -16.80 10.12
C THR A 552 -24.66 -18.15 10.68
N ASN A 553 -24.20 -18.20 11.94
CA ASN A 553 -23.78 -19.46 12.57
C ASN A 553 -24.90 -20.49 12.68
N CYS A 554 -26.17 -20.09 12.61
CA CYS A 554 -27.28 -21.03 12.53
C CYS A 554 -27.17 -21.97 11.32
N LEU A 555 -26.66 -21.50 10.17
CA LEU A 555 -26.38 -22.32 8.99
C LEU A 555 -24.96 -22.90 9.05
N ALA A 556 -23.97 -22.09 9.47
CA ALA A 556 -22.57 -22.52 9.51
C ALA A 556 -22.35 -23.72 10.43
N ARG A 557 -22.99 -23.72 11.59
CA ARG A 557 -22.91 -24.83 12.53
C ARG A 557 -23.48 -26.12 11.96
N GLN A 558 -24.63 -26.06 11.27
CA GLN A 558 -25.26 -27.26 10.68
C GLN A 558 -24.34 -27.92 9.64
N GLN A 559 -23.60 -27.12 8.88
CA GLN A 559 -22.59 -27.64 7.95
C GLN A 559 -21.35 -28.15 8.70
N ALA A 560 -20.87 -27.39 9.70
CA ALA A 560 -19.69 -27.72 10.49
C ALA A 560 -19.85 -29.02 11.30
N GLU A 561 -21.06 -29.39 11.71
CA GLU A 561 -21.34 -30.64 12.43
C GLU A 561 -20.98 -31.90 11.62
N LYS A 562 -20.94 -31.79 10.29
CA LYS A 562 -20.54 -32.88 9.39
C LYS A 562 -19.02 -33.02 9.28
N ASP A 563 -18.27 -32.11 9.90
CA ASP A 563 -16.84 -31.96 9.70
C ASP A 563 -16.06 -32.11 11.02
N PRO A 564 -15.25 -33.18 11.17
CA PRO A 564 -14.54 -33.47 12.41
C PRO A 564 -13.61 -32.35 12.89
N TRP A 565 -13.14 -31.48 11.98
CA TRP A 565 -12.26 -30.37 12.35
C TRP A 565 -12.96 -29.39 13.30
N PHE A 566 -14.28 -29.19 13.18
CA PHE A 566 -15.04 -28.28 14.05
C PHE A 566 -15.49 -28.92 15.37
N LYS A 567 -15.26 -30.23 15.57
CA LYS A 567 -15.63 -30.91 16.81
C LYS A 567 -15.03 -30.19 18.02
N GLY A 568 -15.88 -29.91 19.00
CA GLY A 568 -15.51 -29.25 20.26
C GLY A 568 -15.41 -27.73 20.20
N ILE A 569 -15.65 -27.09 19.05
CA ILE A 569 -15.75 -25.62 18.95
C ILE A 569 -17.19 -25.19 19.28
N GLY A 570 -17.34 -24.21 20.18
CA GLY A 570 -18.60 -23.50 20.37
C GLY A 570 -18.87 -22.54 19.20
N MET A 571 -20.07 -22.59 18.63
CA MET A 571 -20.45 -21.72 17.51
C MET A 571 -21.77 -21.02 17.84
N CYS A 572 -21.72 -19.71 18.06
CA CYS A 572 -22.87 -18.89 18.42
C CYS A 572 -23.07 -17.72 17.45
N VAL A 573 -24.32 -17.29 17.33
CA VAL A 573 -24.61 -16.00 16.68
C VAL A 573 -24.16 -14.88 17.62
N ASP A 574 -23.69 -13.77 17.05
CA ASP A 574 -23.44 -12.55 17.83
C ASP A 574 -24.66 -12.17 18.69
N ALA A 575 -24.44 -11.73 19.94
CA ALA A 575 -25.53 -11.51 20.89
C ALA A 575 -26.52 -10.41 20.44
N TRP A 576 -26.05 -9.39 19.72
CA TRP A 576 -26.91 -8.35 19.17
C TRP A 576 -27.69 -8.87 17.97
N HIS A 577 -27.04 -9.57 17.04
CA HIS A 577 -27.71 -10.18 15.88
C HIS A 577 -28.74 -11.23 16.30
N PHE A 578 -28.40 -12.07 17.26
CA PHE A 578 -29.31 -13.08 17.82
C PHE A 578 -30.58 -12.44 18.38
N ARG A 579 -30.45 -11.31 19.09
CA ARG A 579 -31.58 -10.61 19.72
C ARG A 579 -32.44 -9.83 18.72
N ASN A 580 -31.83 -9.22 17.70
CA ASN A 580 -32.51 -8.21 16.88
C ASN A 580 -32.82 -8.67 15.45
N LYS A 581 -32.14 -9.70 14.93
CA LYS A 581 -32.20 -10.09 13.51
C LYS A 581 -32.63 -11.55 13.29
N HIS A 582 -32.49 -12.42 14.28
CA HIS A 582 -32.93 -13.81 14.18
C HIS A 582 -34.33 -13.99 14.75
N ALA A 583 -35.15 -14.78 14.04
CA ALA A 583 -36.49 -15.10 14.51
C ALA A 583 -36.42 -15.97 15.77
N VAL A 584 -37.18 -15.62 16.80
CA VAL A 584 -37.33 -16.41 18.03
C VAL A 584 -37.87 -17.82 17.73
N THR A 585 -38.57 -17.97 16.60
CA THR A 585 -39.11 -19.24 16.11
C THR A 585 -38.06 -20.15 15.45
N HIS A 586 -36.84 -19.68 15.19
CA HIS A 586 -35.80 -20.49 14.57
C HIS A 586 -35.18 -21.47 15.60
N GLU A 587 -35.88 -22.58 15.85
CA GLU A 587 -35.61 -23.56 16.91
C GLU A 587 -34.15 -24.04 16.98
N TYR A 588 -33.54 -24.35 15.83
CA TYR A 588 -32.14 -24.77 15.78
C TYR A 588 -31.17 -23.68 16.29
N CYS A 589 -31.44 -22.42 15.95
CA CYS A 589 -30.59 -21.29 16.34
C CYS A 589 -30.71 -21.06 17.85
N GLN A 590 -31.93 -21.11 18.38
CA GLN A 590 -32.20 -20.97 19.81
C GLN A 590 -31.53 -22.08 20.65
N ARG A 591 -31.55 -23.33 20.16
CA ARG A 591 -31.00 -24.48 20.88
C ARG A 591 -29.51 -24.67 20.77
N ASN A 592 -28.90 -24.24 19.67
CA ASN A 592 -27.50 -24.56 19.38
C ASN A 592 -26.59 -23.33 19.30
N CYS A 593 -27.12 -22.17 18.93
CA CYS A 593 -26.33 -20.98 18.63
C CYS A 593 -26.58 -19.80 19.60
N ASN A 594 -27.36 -20.03 20.66
CA ASN A 594 -27.63 -19.02 21.69
C ASN A 594 -26.40 -18.85 22.59
N PRO A 595 -25.74 -17.68 22.59
CA PRO A 595 -24.53 -17.46 23.37
C PRO A 595 -24.77 -17.56 24.89
N ALA A 596 -26.00 -17.40 25.38
CA ALA A 596 -26.30 -17.48 26.81
C ALA A 596 -26.18 -18.90 27.40
N MET A 597 -26.10 -19.93 26.55
CA MET A 597 -25.95 -21.32 26.98
C MET A 597 -24.49 -21.72 27.26
N TYR A 598 -23.54 -20.82 27.01
CA TYR A 598 -22.11 -21.12 27.06
C TYR A 598 -21.45 -20.40 28.23
N PRO A 599 -21.13 -21.10 29.34
CA PRO A 599 -20.56 -20.48 30.53
C PRO A 599 -19.22 -19.80 30.26
N GLU A 600 -18.46 -20.26 29.26
CA GLU A 600 -17.21 -19.62 28.85
C GLU A 600 -17.37 -18.17 28.38
N LEU A 601 -18.57 -17.78 27.94
CA LEU A 601 -18.86 -16.45 27.37
C LEU A 601 -19.30 -15.43 28.42
N MET A 602 -19.62 -15.87 29.64
CA MET A 602 -20.18 -15.04 30.72
C MET A 602 -19.17 -14.84 31.85
N ASP A 603 -18.95 -13.61 32.27
CA ASP A 603 -18.10 -13.30 33.43
C ASP A 603 -18.78 -13.64 34.77
N ALA A 604 -18.08 -13.41 35.89
CA ALA A 604 -18.60 -13.71 37.22
C ALA A 604 -19.83 -12.85 37.61
N LEU A 605 -20.07 -11.75 36.90
CA LEU A 605 -21.19 -10.83 37.09
C LEU A 605 -22.31 -11.07 36.07
N MET A 606 -22.27 -12.18 35.31
CA MET A 606 -23.21 -12.51 34.24
C MET A 606 -23.22 -11.50 33.07
N ALA A 607 -22.13 -10.74 32.90
CA ALA A 607 -21.92 -9.89 31.73
C ALA A 607 -21.13 -10.65 30.65
N TRP A 608 -21.28 -10.22 29.39
CA TRP A 608 -20.52 -10.78 28.28
C TRP A 608 -19.02 -10.49 28.44
N PHE A 609 -18.21 -11.55 28.48
CA PHE A 609 -16.76 -11.41 28.62
C PHE A 609 -16.09 -10.92 27.33
N PHE A 610 -16.46 -11.50 26.19
CA PHE A 610 -15.88 -11.16 24.90
C PHE A 610 -16.67 -10.04 24.22
N ASN A 611 -15.95 -9.02 23.74
CA ASN A 611 -16.53 -7.98 22.88
C ASN A 611 -16.65 -8.50 21.43
N THR A 612 -17.85 -8.89 21.03
CA THR A 612 -18.13 -9.37 19.67
C THR A 612 -18.36 -8.22 18.67
N SER A 613 -18.85 -7.06 19.13
CA SER A 613 -19.04 -5.85 18.30
C SER A 613 -17.74 -5.26 17.73
N ILE A 614 -16.58 -5.76 18.17
CA ILE A 614 -15.28 -5.31 17.67
C ILE A 614 -15.08 -5.63 16.18
N ALA A 615 -15.71 -6.68 15.67
CA ALA A 615 -15.62 -7.06 14.25
C ALA A 615 -16.27 -5.98 13.37
N GLU A 616 -17.48 -5.54 13.72
CA GLU A 616 -18.18 -4.45 13.02
C GLU A 616 -17.37 -3.15 13.02
N GLN A 617 -16.80 -2.76 14.17
CA GLN A 617 -15.94 -1.56 14.27
C GLN A 617 -14.68 -1.68 13.40
N THR A 618 -14.14 -2.89 13.30
CA THR A 618 -12.95 -3.18 12.51
C THR A 618 -13.28 -3.17 11.02
N ASN A 619 -14.43 -3.72 10.63
CA ASN A 619 -14.94 -3.69 9.28
C ASN A 619 -15.29 -2.26 8.84
N ALA A 620 -15.83 -1.41 9.72
CA ALA A 620 -15.99 0.01 9.43
C ALA A 620 -14.64 0.69 9.13
N TRP A 621 -13.60 0.41 9.93
CA TRP A 621 -12.27 0.96 9.62
C TRP A 621 -11.71 0.45 8.29
N LEU A 622 -11.87 -0.84 8.01
CA LEU A 622 -11.42 -1.43 6.75
C LEU A 622 -12.22 -0.88 5.55
N GLY A 623 -13.51 -0.60 5.74
CA GLY A 623 -14.41 0.01 4.77
C GLY A 623 -14.00 1.41 4.33
N GLY A 624 -13.29 2.16 5.18
CA GLY A 624 -12.69 3.45 4.83
C GLY A 624 -11.75 3.39 3.61
N TYR A 625 -11.17 2.21 3.32
CA TYR A 625 -10.31 1.99 2.15
C TYR A 625 -11.06 1.68 0.86
N HIS A 626 -12.39 1.54 0.88
CA HIS A 626 -13.19 1.13 -0.26
C HIS A 626 -12.88 1.94 -1.53
N SER A 627 -12.85 3.28 -1.43
CA SER A 627 -12.59 4.17 -2.57
C SER A 627 -11.19 3.98 -3.17
N MET A 628 -10.19 3.73 -2.32
CA MET A 628 -8.80 3.57 -2.71
C MET A 628 -8.55 2.19 -3.35
N CYS A 629 -9.16 1.15 -2.78
CA CYS A 629 -8.98 -0.22 -3.24
C CYS A 629 -9.83 -0.56 -4.48
N ARG A 630 -10.85 0.27 -4.79
CA ARG A 630 -11.87 0.00 -5.81
C ARG A 630 -11.30 -0.40 -7.18
N GLU A 631 -10.18 0.16 -7.59
CA GLU A 631 -9.60 -0.09 -8.92
C GLU A 631 -8.31 -0.92 -8.90
N MET A 632 -7.94 -1.45 -7.73
CA MET A 632 -6.71 -2.24 -7.58
C MET A 632 -6.90 -3.67 -8.10
N LEU A 633 -5.91 -4.16 -8.83
CA LEU A 633 -5.80 -5.57 -9.21
C LEU A 633 -5.30 -6.41 -8.01
N PRO A 634 -5.50 -7.75 -8.03
CA PRO A 634 -5.29 -8.62 -6.85
C PRO A 634 -3.96 -8.42 -6.12
N ALA A 635 -2.82 -8.44 -6.83
CA ALA A 635 -1.50 -8.31 -6.22
C ALA A 635 -1.38 -7.08 -5.29
N LYS A 636 -1.79 -5.91 -5.79
CA LYS A 636 -1.71 -4.64 -5.04
C LYS A 636 -2.83 -4.51 -4.01
N TYR A 637 -4.03 -4.99 -4.35
CA TYR A 637 -5.17 -4.98 -3.44
C TYR A 637 -4.86 -5.77 -2.17
N ASP A 638 -4.41 -7.02 -2.33
CA ASP A 638 -4.12 -7.90 -1.21
C ASP A 638 -2.93 -7.37 -0.39
N PHE A 639 -1.85 -6.95 -1.07
CA PHE A 639 -0.67 -6.37 -0.41
C PHE A 639 -1.01 -5.13 0.42
N PHE A 640 -1.85 -4.24 -0.12
CA PHE A 640 -2.24 -3.01 0.56
C PHE A 640 -3.06 -3.29 1.83
N LEU A 641 -4.08 -4.15 1.72
CA LEU A 641 -4.92 -4.49 2.86
C LEU A 641 -4.12 -5.22 3.94
N ASP A 642 -3.28 -6.17 3.56
CA ASP A 642 -2.45 -6.92 4.51
C ASP A 642 -1.43 -6.02 5.21
N GLU A 643 -0.89 -5.01 4.52
CA GLU A 643 -0.02 -4.02 5.14
C GLU A 643 -0.77 -3.09 6.11
N MET A 644 -1.97 -2.61 5.74
CA MET A 644 -2.79 -1.82 6.66
C MET A 644 -3.19 -2.61 7.90
N ILE A 645 -3.56 -3.89 7.72
CA ILE A 645 -3.91 -4.80 8.81
C ILE A 645 -2.72 -5.02 9.74
N ARG A 646 -1.53 -5.30 9.19
CA ARG A 646 -0.30 -5.47 9.97
C ARG A 646 -0.02 -4.23 10.84
N LEU A 647 -0.02 -3.05 10.23
CA LEU A 647 0.24 -1.80 10.95
C LEU A 647 -0.82 -1.51 12.02
N ARG A 648 -2.09 -1.77 11.72
CA ARG A 648 -3.17 -1.66 12.71
C ARG A 648 -2.97 -2.63 13.87
N ASN A 649 -2.60 -3.88 13.59
CA ASN A 649 -2.35 -4.87 14.63
C ASN A 649 -1.20 -4.44 15.55
N ILE A 650 -0.11 -3.87 15.00
CA ILE A 650 0.98 -3.28 15.79
C ILE A 650 0.43 -2.20 16.75
N GLU A 651 -0.41 -1.28 16.27
CA GLU A 651 -1.01 -0.25 17.13
C GLU A 651 -1.95 -0.82 18.21
N VAL A 652 -2.73 -1.84 17.85
CA VAL A 652 -3.59 -2.55 18.80
C VAL A 652 -2.74 -3.22 19.88
N LEU A 653 -1.62 -3.87 19.52
CA LEU A 653 -0.69 -4.48 20.47
C LEU A 653 -0.11 -3.42 21.43
N LEU A 654 0.37 -2.29 20.90
CA LEU A 654 0.90 -1.18 21.71
C LEU A 654 -0.17 -0.59 22.65
N ARG A 655 -1.43 -0.49 22.20
CA ARG A 655 -2.55 -0.09 23.05
C ARG A 655 -2.82 -1.11 24.17
N LEU A 656 -2.85 -2.40 23.84
CA LEU A 656 -3.07 -3.47 24.83
C LEU A 656 -1.96 -3.49 25.89
N GLN A 657 -0.70 -3.25 25.50
CA GLN A 657 0.42 -3.09 26.42
C GLN A 657 0.20 -1.90 27.36
N ARG A 658 -0.13 -0.71 26.83
CA ARG A 658 -0.42 0.49 27.64
C ARG A 658 -1.59 0.31 28.60
N GLN A 659 -2.56 -0.53 28.25
CA GLN A 659 -3.72 -0.85 29.07
C GLN A 659 -3.48 -2.03 30.04
N ASN A 660 -2.25 -2.54 30.14
CA ASN A 660 -1.89 -3.70 30.97
C ASN A 660 -2.80 -4.92 30.70
N ARG A 661 -3.10 -5.19 29.42
CA ARG A 661 -3.87 -6.37 28.98
C ARG A 661 -3.00 -7.57 28.61
N HIS A 662 -1.70 -7.48 28.95
CA HIS A 662 -0.70 -8.53 28.78
C HIS A 662 -0.74 -9.25 27.42
N PRO A 663 -0.60 -8.53 26.29
CA PRO A 663 -0.51 -9.18 25.00
C PRO A 663 0.77 -10.02 24.92
N ARG A 664 0.60 -11.29 24.55
CA ARG A 664 1.67 -12.29 24.42
C ARG A 664 1.65 -12.86 23.01
N ILE A 665 2.84 -13.14 22.48
CA ILE A 665 3.06 -13.86 21.23
C ILE A 665 3.70 -15.18 21.64
N TYR A 666 2.98 -16.29 21.46
CA TYR A 666 3.40 -17.64 21.90
C TYR A 666 4.19 -18.41 20.84
#